data_AF-A0A8J1KKL9-F1
#
_entry.id   AF-A0A8J1KKL9-F1
#
_cell.length_a   1.000
_cell.length_b   1.000
_cell.length_c   1.000
_cell.angle_alpha   90.00
_cell.angle_beta   90.00
_cell.angle_gamma   90.00
#
_symmetry.space_group_name_H-M   'P 1'
#
loop_
_entity.id
_entity.type
_entity.pdbx_description
1 polymer ?
#
loop_
_entity_poly.entity_id
_entity_poly.type
_entity_poly.pdbx_seq_one_letter_code
_entity_poly.pdbx_strand_id
1 'polypeptide(L)'
;MERGLQKKWIIFNVTFLWFLMKTGPALSYLGIVTASPGVLLPLASSVNITCSLSWIARSLKIEKKNSTHSFFIRQLFNTNTITVHDNELSPRQATYMCLADKKIVNGIYVEAGVPPDQPTILNCEQEGELGRIYCLWKEGRETFIQTNYTLQLWQRRGERNVTVDSVRHGGEYIAVVTASNGLGSNSSHPYAFTFFDAVTPHPPNKTIVCDIVSSNCIVTVQDRQNSSHFQIRYRPTDGTKWQRVEIKRKNSYTLEDLQPFTKYEFQVSCKFLIDRGKWSNWSQPVIIQTAEGVPNGMLDVWYRWSDIDSNRRNIILFWKPMSTTEARGLIRHYEVLFYRGSDRSPVHNSTTRDTWLSKDIDRRSDRTTYVIVVSAHNSKGNSPPTHINVTTEDISGQPSPVNVVAKSSGNENMTVSWEIPQDDETLDVDYIVEWKEQREKHPSYTYWVKVSKTSRSATISGNLSPYVCYEFRVYPLWEGRAGIPTITTGSIKQEAPYVDPEFHYEVQKHNSILITWKKIPPDKRRGCIVEYTIYMQSMSSSKQFKIPVNQSMKYQYEISNIQSNVRYVLRMSASTTAGESLGNLGKEVYPDGAGFNQGFLNVLVITLPSAFILICLCSIPSLRERLKCFLYSCNKKVPDPANCHWASALTKDKSPAQINRPLK
;
A
#
# COMPACT_ATOMS: atom_id res chain seq x y z
N MET A 1 -64.55 -3.31 56.98
CA MET A 1 -64.69 -2.02 56.29
C MET A 1 -64.41 -2.24 54.81
N GLU A 2 -65.50 -2.43 54.06
CA GLU A 2 -65.85 -1.54 52.94
C GLU A 2 -65.15 -1.98 51.64
N ARG A 3 -65.69 -2.96 50.89
CA ARG A 3 -66.96 -2.84 50.15
C ARG A 3 -67.23 -1.39 49.67
N GLY A 4 -66.26 -0.80 48.96
CA GLY A 4 -66.41 0.58 48.47
C GLY A 4 -65.82 0.91 47.09
N LEU A 5 -64.94 0.07 46.49
CA LEU A 5 -64.12 0.55 45.36
C LEU A 5 -64.11 -0.29 44.07
N GLN A 6 -64.77 -1.45 44.01
CA GLN A 6 -64.87 -2.25 42.77
C GLN A 6 -66.15 -2.00 41.94
N LYS A 7 -67.06 -1.14 42.39
CA LYS A 7 -68.29 -0.79 41.64
C LYS A 7 -68.24 0.55 40.88
N LYS A 8 -67.18 1.36 41.02
CA LYS A 8 -67.09 2.68 40.34
C LYS A 8 -66.26 2.69 39.04
N TRP A 9 -65.48 1.66 38.73
CA TRP A 9 -64.73 1.57 37.47
C TRP A 9 -65.47 0.87 36.32
N ILE A 10 -66.49 0.06 36.62
CA ILE A 10 -67.32 -0.60 35.60
C ILE A 10 -68.47 0.32 35.15
N ILE A 11 -68.99 1.18 36.04
CA ILE A 11 -70.09 2.10 35.68
C ILE A 11 -69.59 3.23 34.77
N PHE A 12 -68.36 3.71 34.94
CA PHE A 12 -67.83 4.81 34.12
C PHE A 12 -67.51 4.40 32.67
N ASN A 13 -67.17 3.12 32.42
CA ASN A 13 -66.94 2.61 31.06
C ASN A 13 -68.22 2.17 30.35
N VAL A 14 -69.26 1.78 31.09
CA VAL A 14 -70.56 1.46 30.47
C VAL A 14 -71.34 2.74 30.12
N THR A 15 -71.25 3.80 30.93
CA THR A 15 -71.88 5.09 30.58
C THR A 15 -71.12 5.88 29.51
N PHE A 16 -69.80 5.72 29.39
CA PHE A 16 -69.03 6.33 28.30
C PHE A 16 -69.21 5.59 26.96
N LEU A 17 -69.35 4.25 26.96
CA LEU A 17 -69.82 3.52 25.77
C LEU A 17 -71.28 3.84 25.43
N TRP A 18 -72.15 4.10 26.42
CA TRP A 18 -73.54 4.49 26.15
C TRP A 18 -73.67 5.93 25.64
N PHE A 19 -72.75 6.84 26.01
CA PHE A 19 -72.66 8.19 25.46
C PHE A 19 -71.94 8.26 24.11
N LEU A 20 -70.97 7.38 23.82
CA LEU A 20 -70.34 7.26 22.51
C LEU A 20 -71.21 6.51 21.48
N MET A 21 -72.16 5.68 21.91
CA MET A 21 -73.19 5.11 21.05
C MET A 21 -74.36 6.06 20.76
N LYS A 22 -74.28 7.33 21.21
CA LYS A 22 -75.31 8.34 20.99
C LYS A 22 -74.80 9.62 20.34
N THR A 23 -73.82 9.53 19.43
CA THR A 23 -73.63 10.55 18.39
C THR A 23 -73.11 9.93 17.08
N GLY A 24 -74.06 9.42 16.29
CA GLY A 24 -73.90 9.11 14.85
C GLY A 24 -73.80 7.62 14.51
N PRO A 25 -74.57 7.07 13.53
CA PRO A 25 -75.51 7.71 12.60
C PRO A 25 -76.92 7.09 12.68
N ALA A 26 -77.93 7.87 13.08
CA ALA A 26 -79.32 7.57 12.71
C ALA A 26 -79.60 7.94 11.23
N LEU A 27 -78.67 7.58 10.33
CA LEU A 27 -78.71 7.94 8.91
C LEU A 27 -78.47 6.75 7.96
N SER A 28 -78.10 5.56 8.45
CA SER A 28 -77.91 4.36 7.61
C SER A 28 -79.20 3.57 7.30
N TYR A 29 -80.32 3.87 7.96
CA TYR A 29 -81.60 3.16 7.79
C TYR A 29 -82.64 3.90 6.94
N LEU A 30 -82.18 4.90 6.20
CA LEU A 30 -83.04 5.93 5.66
C LEU A 30 -82.90 6.00 4.11
N GLY A 31 -81.84 5.43 3.52
CA GLY A 31 -81.78 5.21 2.08
C GLY A 31 -80.83 4.09 1.64
N ILE A 32 -81.17 3.42 0.54
CA ILE A 32 -80.42 2.31 -0.06
C ILE A 32 -79.83 2.77 -1.38
N VAL A 33 -78.55 2.46 -1.61
CA VAL A 33 -77.88 2.63 -2.90
C VAL A 33 -77.60 1.25 -3.49
N THR A 34 -78.08 0.98 -4.69
CA THR A 34 -77.86 -0.29 -5.41
C THR A 34 -77.15 -0.03 -6.74
N ALA A 35 -76.35 -1.01 -7.17
CA ALA A 35 -75.70 -1.04 -8.47
C ALA A 35 -76.23 -2.24 -9.26
N SER A 36 -76.70 -2.02 -10.48
CA SER A 36 -77.15 -3.06 -11.41
C SER A 36 -76.28 -3.02 -12.66
N PRO A 37 -75.75 -4.15 -13.16
CA PRO A 37 -76.05 -5.54 -12.73
C PRO A 37 -75.31 -6.00 -11.46
N GLY A 38 -74.33 -5.25 -10.97
CA GLY A 38 -73.59 -5.55 -9.75
C GLY A 38 -72.51 -4.53 -9.43
N VAL A 39 -71.69 -4.83 -8.42
CA VAL A 39 -70.57 -3.97 -7.96
C VAL A 39 -69.21 -4.35 -8.54
N LEU A 40 -69.08 -5.56 -9.08
CA LEU A 40 -67.89 -6.01 -9.80
C LEU A 40 -68.27 -6.27 -11.25
N LEU A 41 -67.62 -5.58 -12.17
CA LEU A 41 -68.01 -5.56 -13.58
C LEU A 41 -66.82 -5.84 -14.51
N PRO A 42 -67.06 -6.41 -15.71
CA PRO A 42 -66.07 -6.42 -16.77
C PRO A 42 -65.70 -4.99 -17.20
N LEU A 43 -64.46 -4.78 -17.64
CA LEU A 43 -64.01 -3.52 -18.22
C LEU A 43 -64.94 -3.04 -19.36
N ALA A 44 -65.15 -1.73 -19.44
CA ALA A 44 -66.06 -1.07 -20.38
C ALA A 44 -67.56 -1.44 -20.23
N SER A 45 -67.96 -2.05 -19.10
CA SER A 45 -69.38 -2.22 -18.76
C SER A 45 -69.99 -0.94 -18.24
N SER A 46 -71.28 -0.76 -18.49
CA SER A 46 -72.08 0.29 -17.88
C SER A 46 -72.72 -0.17 -16.57
N VAL A 47 -72.98 0.77 -15.66
CA VAL A 47 -73.63 0.49 -14.37
C VAL A 47 -74.76 1.47 -14.11
N ASN A 48 -75.87 0.94 -13.60
CA ASN A 48 -76.98 1.74 -13.09
C ASN A 48 -76.87 1.86 -11.58
N ILE A 49 -76.64 3.07 -11.09
CA ILE A 49 -76.63 3.38 -9.66
C ILE A 49 -77.98 3.99 -9.28
N THR A 50 -78.72 3.31 -8.43
CA THR A 50 -80.02 3.77 -7.94
C THR A 50 -79.93 4.08 -6.46
N CYS A 51 -80.33 5.29 -6.07
CA CYS A 51 -80.53 5.65 -4.68
C CYS A 51 -82.03 5.79 -4.40
N SER A 52 -82.50 5.09 -3.37
CA SER A 52 -83.89 5.06 -2.95
C SER A 52 -84.02 5.38 -1.45
N LEU A 53 -84.88 6.33 -1.10
CA LEU A 53 -85.16 6.78 0.26
C LEU A 53 -86.54 6.30 0.72
N SER A 54 -86.74 6.17 2.02
CA SER A 54 -88.06 5.86 2.60
C SER A 54 -88.97 7.10 2.76
N TRP A 55 -88.48 8.31 2.48
CA TRP A 55 -89.26 9.56 2.41
C TRP A 55 -88.88 10.39 1.17
N ILE A 56 -89.64 11.45 0.91
CA ILE A 56 -89.40 12.38 -0.19
C ILE A 56 -88.42 13.47 0.29
N ALA A 57 -87.23 13.53 -0.30
CA ALA A 57 -86.24 14.56 0.01
C ALA A 57 -86.50 15.83 -0.82
N ARG A 58 -86.19 17.01 -0.27
CA ARG A 58 -86.30 18.26 -1.04
C ARG A 58 -85.30 18.27 -2.18
N SER A 59 -84.12 17.70 -1.97
CA SER A 59 -83.07 17.51 -2.96
C SER A 59 -82.39 16.15 -2.79
N LEU A 60 -82.43 15.31 -3.84
CA LEU A 60 -81.74 14.03 -3.90
C LEU A 60 -80.69 14.04 -5.02
N LYS A 61 -79.45 13.66 -4.69
CA LYS A 61 -78.28 13.80 -5.58
C LYS A 61 -77.36 12.59 -5.49
N ILE A 62 -76.79 12.19 -6.64
CA ILE A 62 -75.69 11.21 -6.72
C ILE A 62 -74.40 11.91 -7.15
N GLU A 63 -73.34 11.67 -6.39
CA GLU A 63 -71.97 12.07 -6.71
C GLU A 63 -71.10 10.84 -6.96
N LYS A 64 -70.24 10.88 -7.97
CA LYS A 64 -69.20 9.87 -8.20
C LYS A 64 -67.88 10.41 -7.70
N LYS A 65 -67.28 9.70 -6.76
CA LYS A 65 -65.97 10.02 -6.20
C LYS A 65 -64.94 9.06 -6.78
N ASN A 66 -63.97 9.65 -7.46
CA ASN A 66 -62.74 8.99 -7.87
C ASN A 66 -61.64 9.31 -6.85
N SER A 67 -60.46 8.71 -6.95
CA SER A 67 -59.37 8.87 -5.98
C SER A 67 -58.95 10.32 -5.69
N THR A 68 -59.19 11.26 -6.61
CA THR A 68 -58.78 12.67 -6.48
C THR A 68 -59.90 13.70 -6.67
N HIS A 69 -61.05 13.33 -7.24
CA HIS A 69 -62.11 14.28 -7.61
C HIS A 69 -63.51 13.72 -7.35
N SER A 70 -64.42 14.59 -6.90
CA SER A 70 -65.85 14.33 -6.80
C SER A 70 -66.57 14.95 -7.99
N PHE A 71 -67.21 14.12 -8.81
CA PHE A 71 -67.99 14.54 -9.96
C PHE A 71 -69.48 14.52 -9.60
N PHE A 72 -70.16 15.62 -9.87
CA PHE A 72 -71.62 15.67 -9.81
C PHE A 72 -72.20 14.95 -11.02
N ILE A 73 -73.11 13.99 -10.81
CA ILE A 73 -73.75 13.29 -11.92
C ILE A 73 -75.19 13.75 -12.15
N ARG A 74 -76.05 13.71 -11.12
CA ARG A 74 -77.48 14.02 -11.27
C ARG A 74 -78.11 14.47 -9.96
N GLN A 75 -79.07 15.40 -10.05
CA GLN A 75 -79.88 15.88 -8.93
C GLN A 75 -81.34 16.00 -9.36
N LEU A 76 -82.25 15.62 -8.47
CA LEU A 76 -83.69 15.77 -8.61
C LEU A 76 -84.26 16.41 -7.33
N PHE A 77 -85.34 17.16 -7.47
CA PHE A 77 -86.01 17.83 -6.35
C PHE A 77 -87.34 17.15 -6.06
N ASN A 78 -87.75 17.10 -4.78
CA ASN A 78 -89.00 16.49 -4.32
C ASN A 78 -89.20 15.05 -4.83
N THR A 79 -88.16 14.22 -4.73
CA THR A 79 -88.21 12.79 -5.09
C THR A 79 -87.69 11.93 -3.94
N ASN A 80 -88.12 10.67 -3.90
CA ASN A 80 -87.57 9.63 -3.03
C ASN A 80 -86.59 8.70 -3.78
N THR A 81 -86.48 8.78 -5.10
CA THR A 81 -85.63 7.89 -5.91
C THR A 81 -84.90 8.63 -7.02
N ILE A 82 -83.65 8.25 -7.26
CA ILE A 82 -82.84 8.75 -8.38
C ILE A 82 -81.98 7.62 -8.94
N THR A 83 -81.97 7.48 -10.26
CA THR A 83 -81.10 6.53 -10.96
C THR A 83 -80.18 7.26 -11.92
N VAL A 84 -78.94 6.82 -11.95
CA VAL A 84 -77.87 7.33 -12.82
C VAL A 84 -77.32 6.16 -13.61
N HIS A 85 -77.23 6.35 -14.93
CA HIS A 85 -76.53 5.44 -15.83
C HIS A 85 -75.12 5.97 -16.05
N ASP A 86 -74.10 5.18 -15.69
CA ASP A 86 -72.70 5.48 -16.00
C ASP A 86 -72.22 4.51 -17.09
N ASN A 87 -71.92 5.06 -18.28
CA ASN A 87 -71.57 4.29 -19.47
C ASN A 87 -70.13 3.75 -19.41
N GLU A 88 -69.23 4.43 -18.67
CA GLU A 88 -67.82 4.08 -18.66
C GLU A 88 -67.22 4.36 -17.28
N LEU A 89 -66.92 3.28 -16.54
CA LEU A 89 -66.25 3.37 -15.25
C LEU A 89 -64.80 3.85 -15.42
N SER A 90 -64.62 5.17 -15.54
CA SER A 90 -63.32 5.83 -15.61
C SER A 90 -63.10 6.74 -14.38
N PRO A 91 -62.04 6.53 -13.58
CA PRO A 91 -61.13 5.38 -13.60
C PRO A 91 -61.87 4.09 -13.23
N ARG A 92 -61.19 2.95 -13.43
CA ARG A 92 -61.70 1.56 -13.31
C ARG A 92 -62.29 1.18 -11.95
N GLN A 93 -62.31 2.10 -11.00
CA GLN A 93 -62.94 1.97 -9.71
C GLN A 93 -63.55 3.33 -9.32
N ALA A 94 -64.75 3.31 -8.77
CA ALA A 94 -65.45 4.52 -8.36
C ALA A 94 -66.34 4.26 -7.15
N THR A 95 -66.44 5.26 -6.27
CA THR A 95 -67.41 5.25 -5.17
C THR A 95 -68.56 6.18 -5.52
N TYR A 96 -69.78 5.68 -5.57
CA TYR A 96 -70.97 6.50 -5.77
C TYR A 96 -71.61 6.81 -4.41
N MET A 97 -71.82 8.08 -4.14
CA MET A 97 -72.37 8.59 -2.89
C MET A 97 -73.74 9.19 -3.15
N CYS A 98 -74.75 8.79 -2.36
CA CYS A 98 -76.07 9.39 -2.40
C CYS A 98 -76.21 10.44 -1.30
N LEU A 99 -76.64 11.64 -1.69
CA LEU A 99 -76.85 12.77 -0.81
C LEU A 99 -78.31 13.24 -0.84
N ALA A 100 -78.94 13.33 0.32
CA ALA A 100 -80.26 13.91 0.52
C ALA A 100 -80.12 15.19 1.35
N ASP A 101 -80.66 16.30 0.85
CA ASP A 101 -80.65 17.61 1.54
C ASP A 101 -79.26 18.00 2.09
N LYS A 102 -78.22 17.80 1.26
CA LYS A 102 -76.80 18.06 1.54
C LYS A 102 -76.14 17.12 2.58
N LYS A 103 -76.79 16.03 2.98
CA LYS A 103 -76.22 15.00 3.87
C LYS A 103 -76.01 13.70 3.11
N ILE A 104 -74.86 13.06 3.33
CA ILE A 104 -74.58 11.72 2.78
C ILE A 104 -75.49 10.72 3.48
N VAL A 105 -76.25 9.98 2.69
CA VAL A 105 -77.18 8.95 3.17
C VAL A 105 -76.49 7.59 3.13
N ASN A 106 -75.94 7.21 1.98
CA ASN A 106 -75.25 5.94 1.78
C ASN A 106 -74.33 6.02 0.55
N GLY A 107 -73.48 5.01 0.34
CA GLY A 107 -72.62 4.92 -0.83
C GLY A 107 -72.33 3.48 -1.24
N ILE A 108 -71.91 3.30 -2.49
CA ILE A 108 -71.56 1.99 -3.06
C ILE A 108 -70.23 2.10 -3.80
N TYR A 109 -69.36 1.12 -3.60
CA TYR A 109 -68.10 0.99 -4.31
C TYR A 109 -68.29 0.05 -5.49
N VAL A 110 -67.85 0.47 -6.68
CA VAL A 110 -67.91 -0.32 -7.91
C VAL A 110 -66.53 -0.38 -8.53
N GLU A 111 -66.11 -1.57 -8.91
CA GLU A 111 -64.83 -1.83 -9.57
C GLU A 111 -65.02 -2.60 -10.87
N ALA A 112 -64.13 -2.32 -11.83
CA ALA A 112 -64.14 -2.91 -13.15
C ALA A 112 -62.77 -3.54 -13.46
N GLY A 113 -62.79 -4.78 -13.91
CA GLY A 113 -61.58 -5.55 -14.23
C GLY A 113 -61.78 -6.50 -15.40
N VAL A 114 -60.81 -7.38 -15.61
CA VAL A 114 -60.93 -8.50 -16.57
C VAL A 114 -60.68 -9.84 -15.87
N PRO A 115 -61.28 -10.94 -16.37
CA PRO A 115 -60.90 -12.27 -15.91
C PRO A 115 -59.42 -12.55 -16.23
N PRO A 116 -58.74 -13.37 -15.40
CA PRO A 116 -57.33 -13.65 -15.54
C PRO A 116 -57.02 -14.41 -16.83
N ASP A 117 -55.85 -14.12 -17.42
CA ASP A 117 -55.29 -14.91 -18.51
C ASP A 117 -54.82 -16.28 -18.00
N GLN A 118 -54.52 -17.19 -18.93
CA GLN A 118 -53.94 -18.48 -18.59
C GLN A 118 -52.50 -18.28 -18.08
N PRO A 119 -52.20 -18.61 -16.81
CA PRO A 119 -50.84 -18.49 -16.29
C PRO A 119 -49.93 -19.56 -16.92
N THR A 120 -48.62 -19.30 -16.96
CA THR A 120 -47.63 -20.24 -17.51
C THR A 120 -46.52 -20.52 -16.49
N ILE A 121 -46.40 -21.78 -16.06
CA ILE A 121 -45.33 -22.22 -15.15
C ILE A 121 -44.00 -22.23 -15.90
N LEU A 122 -42.97 -21.60 -15.33
CA LEU A 122 -41.62 -21.52 -15.87
C LEU A 122 -40.74 -22.66 -15.35
N ASN A 123 -40.71 -22.82 -14.02
CA ASN A 123 -40.01 -23.91 -13.35
C ASN A 123 -40.62 -24.17 -11.97
N CYS A 124 -40.21 -25.27 -11.35
CA CYS A 124 -40.39 -25.53 -9.93
C CYS A 124 -39.04 -25.81 -9.29
N GLU A 125 -38.85 -25.33 -8.06
CA GLU A 125 -37.59 -25.36 -7.35
C GLU A 125 -37.78 -25.85 -5.91
N GLN A 126 -36.81 -26.63 -5.45
CA GLN A 126 -36.77 -27.14 -4.09
C GLN A 126 -35.33 -27.14 -3.59
N GLU A 127 -35.09 -26.60 -2.40
CA GLU A 127 -33.77 -26.63 -1.77
C GLU A 127 -33.62 -27.85 -0.85
N GLY A 128 -32.67 -28.72 -1.16
CA GLY A 128 -32.43 -29.95 -0.41
C GLY A 128 -33.56 -30.98 -0.53
N GLU A 129 -33.33 -32.16 0.04
CA GLU A 129 -34.27 -33.30 -0.07
C GLU A 129 -35.59 -33.07 0.69
N LEU A 130 -35.53 -32.30 1.79
CA LEU A 130 -36.68 -32.05 2.68
C LEU A 130 -37.20 -30.61 2.58
N GLY A 131 -36.76 -29.86 1.57
CA GLY A 131 -37.23 -28.49 1.32
C GLY A 131 -38.68 -28.43 0.87
N ARG A 132 -39.28 -27.23 1.00
CA ARG A 132 -40.58 -26.94 0.41
C ARG A 132 -40.42 -26.67 -1.08
N ILE A 133 -41.33 -27.23 -1.86
CA ILE A 133 -41.44 -26.96 -3.30
C ILE A 133 -42.15 -25.62 -3.50
N TYR A 134 -41.62 -24.79 -4.40
CA TYR A 134 -42.31 -23.63 -4.93
C TYR A 134 -42.14 -23.61 -6.45
N CYS A 135 -43.11 -23.02 -7.16
CA CYS A 135 -43.06 -22.89 -8.60
C CYS A 135 -43.09 -21.41 -8.98
N LEU A 136 -42.40 -21.07 -10.07
CA LEU A 136 -42.39 -19.73 -10.64
C LEU A 136 -43.26 -19.74 -11.89
N TRP A 137 -44.13 -18.74 -12.05
CA TRP A 137 -45.02 -18.64 -13.20
C TRP A 137 -45.13 -17.19 -13.70
N LYS A 138 -45.53 -17.04 -14.96
CA LYS A 138 -45.95 -15.77 -15.54
C LYS A 138 -47.45 -15.60 -15.34
N GLU A 139 -47.84 -14.44 -14.81
CA GLU A 139 -49.21 -14.12 -14.43
C GLU A 139 -50.14 -13.78 -15.62
N GLY A 140 -49.59 -13.24 -16.71
CA GLY A 140 -50.35 -12.78 -17.87
C GLY A 140 -50.57 -11.26 -17.87
N ARG A 141 -51.67 -10.78 -18.46
CA ARG A 141 -52.04 -9.35 -18.41
C ARG A 141 -52.54 -8.94 -17.03
N GLU A 142 -52.40 -7.65 -16.69
CA GLU A 142 -53.01 -7.09 -15.48
C GLU A 142 -54.54 -7.19 -15.54
N THR A 143 -55.15 -7.69 -14.45
CA THR A 143 -56.60 -7.87 -14.33
C THR A 143 -57.32 -6.67 -13.75
N PHE A 144 -56.58 -5.76 -13.09
CA PHE A 144 -57.04 -4.55 -12.40
C PHE A 144 -57.99 -4.80 -11.21
N ILE A 145 -58.16 -6.05 -10.81
CA ILE A 145 -58.90 -6.49 -9.63
C ILE A 145 -58.10 -7.56 -8.90
N GLN A 146 -58.32 -7.72 -7.59
CA GLN A 146 -57.57 -8.68 -6.80
C GLN A 146 -57.71 -10.09 -7.39
N THR A 147 -56.57 -10.69 -7.74
CA THR A 147 -56.51 -12.02 -8.37
C THR A 147 -55.66 -12.93 -7.49
N ASN A 148 -56.24 -14.05 -7.07
CA ASN A 148 -55.59 -15.03 -6.21
C ASN A 148 -55.07 -16.20 -7.05
N TYR A 149 -53.86 -16.65 -6.75
CA TYR A 149 -53.22 -17.79 -7.42
C TYR A 149 -53.13 -18.98 -6.46
N THR A 150 -53.58 -20.14 -6.90
CA THR A 150 -53.50 -21.40 -6.14
C THR A 150 -52.66 -22.41 -6.90
N LEU A 151 -51.55 -22.84 -6.30
CA LEU A 151 -50.70 -23.92 -6.82
C LEU A 151 -51.25 -25.27 -6.35
N GLN A 152 -51.52 -26.17 -7.29
CA GLN A 152 -51.89 -27.55 -7.03
C GLN A 152 -50.80 -28.46 -7.55
N LEU A 153 -50.38 -29.41 -6.72
CA LEU A 153 -49.31 -30.34 -7.03
C LEU A 153 -49.81 -31.78 -6.87
N TRP A 154 -49.54 -32.61 -7.88
CA TRP A 154 -50.01 -33.98 -7.96
C TRP A 154 -48.83 -34.92 -8.24
N GLN A 155 -48.80 -36.09 -7.61
CA GLN A 155 -47.90 -37.18 -8.00
C GLN A 155 -48.67 -38.18 -8.86
N ARG A 156 -48.12 -38.54 -10.03
CA ARG A 156 -48.71 -39.57 -10.90
C ARG A 156 -48.32 -40.96 -10.37
N ARG A 157 -49.28 -41.72 -9.82
CA ARG A 157 -49.09 -43.13 -9.41
C ARG A 157 -50.07 -44.03 -10.17
N GLY A 158 -49.62 -44.59 -11.29
CA GLY A 158 -50.50 -45.36 -12.18
C GLY A 158 -51.57 -44.46 -12.81
N GLU A 159 -52.85 -44.83 -12.69
CA GLU A 159 -53.99 -44.06 -13.22
C GLU A 159 -54.55 -42.99 -12.26
N ARG A 160 -54.02 -42.88 -11.03
CA ARG A 160 -54.53 -41.95 -10.01
C ARG A 160 -53.54 -40.82 -9.72
N ASN A 161 -54.08 -39.60 -9.62
CA ASN A 161 -53.36 -38.40 -9.20
C ASN A 161 -53.59 -38.18 -7.70
N VAL A 162 -52.50 -38.05 -6.93
CA VAL A 162 -52.56 -37.79 -5.48
C VAL A 162 -51.99 -36.41 -5.20
N THR A 163 -52.75 -35.54 -4.51
CA THR A 163 -52.28 -34.23 -4.06
C THR A 163 -51.14 -34.38 -3.05
N VAL A 164 -50.05 -33.65 -3.24
CA VAL A 164 -48.86 -33.74 -2.39
C VAL A 164 -48.32 -32.36 -2.03
N ASP A 165 -47.83 -32.22 -0.80
CA ASP A 165 -47.24 -30.97 -0.30
C ASP A 165 -45.70 -30.94 -0.45
N SER A 166 -45.09 -32.05 -0.84
CA SER A 166 -43.62 -32.18 -0.97
C SER A 166 -43.24 -33.19 -2.03
N VAL A 167 -42.16 -32.87 -2.77
CA VAL A 167 -41.63 -33.72 -3.85
C VAL A 167 -40.51 -34.58 -3.27
N ARG A 168 -40.60 -35.90 -3.47
CA ARG A 168 -39.61 -36.88 -3.03
C ARG A 168 -39.07 -37.69 -4.20
N HIS A 169 -38.01 -38.45 -3.95
CA HIS A 169 -37.50 -39.46 -4.88
C HIS A 169 -38.61 -40.40 -5.38
N GLY A 170 -38.60 -40.66 -6.69
CA GLY A 170 -39.52 -41.59 -7.35
C GLY A 170 -40.81 -40.92 -7.85
N GLY A 171 -41.11 -41.16 -9.13
CA GLY A 171 -42.34 -40.69 -9.78
C GLY A 171 -42.19 -39.35 -10.52
N GLU A 172 -43.20 -39.08 -11.34
CA GLU A 172 -43.39 -37.80 -12.05
C GLU A 172 -44.46 -36.99 -11.32
N TYR A 173 -44.19 -35.70 -11.18
CA TYR A 173 -45.05 -34.73 -10.51
C TYR A 173 -45.61 -33.77 -11.55
N ILE A 174 -46.85 -33.33 -11.32
CA ILE A 174 -47.54 -32.39 -12.19
C ILE A 174 -47.93 -31.19 -11.33
N ALA A 175 -47.53 -30.00 -11.75
CA ALA A 175 -47.96 -28.74 -11.16
C ALA A 175 -48.98 -28.03 -12.08
N VAL A 176 -50.02 -27.47 -11.47
CA VAL A 176 -51.01 -26.61 -12.13
C VAL A 176 -51.23 -25.39 -11.26
N VAL A 177 -51.17 -24.21 -11.86
CA VAL A 177 -51.50 -22.94 -11.19
C VAL A 177 -52.82 -22.44 -11.71
N THR A 178 -53.75 -22.16 -10.81
CA THR A 178 -55.05 -21.56 -11.13
C THR A 178 -55.08 -20.12 -10.64
N ALA A 179 -55.33 -19.20 -11.56
CA ALA A 179 -55.60 -17.80 -11.28
C ALA A 179 -57.12 -17.60 -11.16
N SER A 180 -57.59 -16.92 -10.12
CA SER A 180 -59.01 -16.68 -9.89
C SER A 180 -59.27 -15.28 -9.36
N ASN A 181 -60.29 -14.63 -9.91
CA ASN A 181 -60.84 -13.37 -9.39
C ASN A 181 -62.37 -13.43 -9.45
N GLY A 182 -63.05 -12.37 -9.01
CA GLY A 182 -64.52 -12.36 -8.97
C GLY A 182 -65.20 -12.35 -10.35
N LEU A 183 -64.45 -12.24 -11.46
CA LEU A 183 -64.97 -12.32 -12.83
C LEU A 183 -64.73 -13.67 -13.51
N GLY A 184 -63.87 -14.53 -12.95
CA GLY A 184 -63.61 -15.86 -13.50
C GLY A 184 -62.31 -16.48 -13.01
N SER A 185 -62.01 -17.67 -13.52
CA SER A 185 -60.79 -18.40 -13.20
C SER A 185 -60.18 -19.05 -14.45
N ASN A 186 -58.85 -19.12 -14.50
CA ASN A 186 -58.13 -19.78 -15.58
C ASN A 186 -56.92 -20.56 -15.04
N SER A 187 -56.59 -21.70 -15.65
CA SER A 187 -55.56 -22.63 -15.15
C SER A 187 -54.46 -22.85 -16.17
N SER A 188 -53.22 -22.93 -15.71
CA SER A 188 -52.06 -23.23 -16.57
C SER A 188 -52.18 -24.61 -17.24
N HIS A 189 -51.43 -24.81 -18.32
CA HIS A 189 -51.17 -26.16 -18.78
C HIS A 189 -50.44 -26.99 -17.70
N PRO A 190 -50.65 -28.32 -17.64
CA PRO A 190 -49.96 -29.18 -16.70
C PRO A 190 -48.44 -29.16 -16.93
N TYR A 191 -47.67 -28.82 -15.90
CA TYR A 191 -46.21 -28.82 -15.93
C TYR A 191 -45.68 -30.10 -15.26
N ALA A 192 -45.13 -31.01 -16.07
CA ALA A 192 -44.61 -32.29 -15.59
C ALA A 192 -43.10 -32.20 -15.29
N PHE A 193 -42.67 -32.72 -14.14
CA PHE A 193 -41.28 -32.71 -13.70
C PHE A 193 -40.98 -33.85 -12.72
N THR A 194 -39.70 -34.17 -12.53
CA THR A 194 -39.25 -35.12 -11.50
C THR A 194 -38.55 -34.38 -10.36
N PHE A 195 -38.37 -35.08 -9.23
CA PHE A 195 -37.60 -34.56 -8.10
C PHE A 195 -36.24 -33.98 -8.51
N PHE A 196 -35.51 -34.67 -9.39
CA PHE A 196 -34.18 -34.23 -9.83
C PHE A 196 -34.20 -33.00 -10.75
N ASP A 197 -35.34 -32.68 -11.37
CA ASP A 197 -35.48 -31.48 -12.21
C ASP A 197 -35.73 -30.23 -11.37
N ALA A 198 -36.36 -30.39 -10.21
CA ALA A 198 -36.67 -29.30 -9.28
C ALA A 198 -35.60 -29.08 -8.21
N VAL A 199 -35.05 -30.16 -7.65
CA VAL A 199 -34.20 -30.08 -6.46
C VAL A 199 -32.81 -29.55 -6.75
N THR A 200 -32.36 -28.64 -5.88
CA THR A 200 -30.97 -28.19 -5.78
C THR A 200 -30.43 -28.65 -4.42
N PRO A 201 -29.39 -29.50 -4.36
CA PRO A 201 -28.85 -29.95 -3.08
C PRO A 201 -28.22 -28.80 -2.29
N HIS A 202 -28.08 -28.96 -0.97
CA HIS A 202 -27.27 -28.02 -0.19
C HIS A 202 -25.77 -28.20 -0.48
N PRO A 203 -24.95 -27.13 -0.47
CA PRO A 203 -23.50 -27.25 -0.59
C PRO A 203 -22.93 -28.17 0.50
N PRO A 204 -22.07 -29.15 0.16
CA PRO A 204 -21.51 -30.04 1.15
C PRO A 204 -20.40 -29.34 1.93
N ASN A 205 -20.12 -29.83 3.14
CA ASN A 205 -18.94 -29.42 3.89
C ASN A 205 -17.69 -30.09 3.30
N LYS A 206 -16.52 -29.57 3.68
CA LYS A 206 -15.23 -30.10 3.24
C LYS A 206 -14.17 -29.95 4.31
N THR A 207 -13.19 -30.84 4.27
CA THR A 207 -11.91 -30.71 4.96
C THR A 207 -10.80 -30.79 3.92
N ILE A 208 -9.82 -29.91 4.04
CA ILE A 208 -8.67 -29.87 3.13
C ILE A 208 -7.43 -30.12 3.97
N VAL A 209 -6.64 -31.13 3.61
CA VAL A 209 -5.38 -31.47 4.26
C VAL A 209 -4.29 -31.43 3.21
N CYS A 210 -3.37 -30.48 3.34
CA CYS A 210 -2.20 -30.41 2.47
C CYS A 210 -1.03 -31.14 3.11
N ASP A 211 -0.26 -31.84 2.28
CA ASP A 211 0.97 -32.50 2.70
C ASP A 211 1.99 -31.45 3.18
N ILE A 212 2.79 -31.85 4.17
CA ILE A 212 3.85 -31.03 4.77
C ILE A 212 5.14 -31.16 3.93
N VAL A 213 5.28 -32.23 3.15
CA VAL A 213 6.49 -32.55 2.38
C VAL A 213 6.33 -32.28 0.88
N SER A 214 5.13 -32.48 0.34
CA SER A 214 4.79 -32.15 -1.05
C SER A 214 3.84 -30.95 -1.12
N SER A 215 3.57 -30.46 -2.34
CA SER A 215 2.54 -29.45 -2.58
C SER A 215 1.16 -30.04 -2.86
N ASN A 216 0.94 -31.32 -2.54
CA ASN A 216 -0.33 -31.98 -2.78
C ASN A 216 -1.34 -31.67 -1.67
N CYS A 217 -2.62 -31.56 -2.02
CA CYS A 217 -3.71 -31.35 -1.07
C CYS A 217 -4.83 -32.36 -1.27
N ILE A 218 -5.22 -33.04 -0.20
CA ILE A 218 -6.36 -33.96 -0.19
C ILE A 218 -7.62 -33.17 0.21
N VAL A 219 -8.60 -33.18 -0.68
CA VAL A 219 -9.92 -32.61 -0.46
C VAL A 219 -10.88 -33.73 -0.11
N THR A 220 -11.42 -33.72 1.12
CA THR A 220 -12.44 -34.68 1.55
C THR A 220 -13.77 -33.95 1.73
N VAL A 221 -14.76 -34.36 0.96
CA VAL A 221 -16.14 -33.84 0.99
C VAL A 221 -16.93 -34.59 2.06
N GLN A 222 -17.59 -33.83 2.91
CA GLN A 222 -18.49 -34.31 3.94
C GLN A 222 -19.92 -33.97 3.53
N ASP A 223 -20.55 -34.91 2.85
CA ASP A 223 -21.93 -34.78 2.41
C ASP A 223 -22.89 -35.59 3.29
N ARG A 224 -24.03 -35.00 3.63
CA ARG A 224 -25.09 -35.62 4.44
C ARG A 224 -26.34 -35.96 3.60
N GLN A 225 -26.29 -35.73 2.28
CA GLN A 225 -27.41 -35.87 1.36
C GLN A 225 -27.20 -37.00 0.33
N ASN A 226 -26.22 -37.89 0.52
CA ASN A 226 -25.93 -39.03 -0.36
C ASN A 226 -25.73 -38.65 -1.84
N SER A 227 -25.07 -37.53 -2.10
CA SER A 227 -24.72 -37.08 -3.44
C SER A 227 -23.68 -38.01 -4.08
N SER A 228 -23.83 -38.28 -5.38
CA SER A 228 -22.93 -39.18 -6.12
C SER A 228 -21.93 -38.47 -7.01
N HIS A 229 -22.05 -37.15 -7.19
CA HIS A 229 -21.21 -36.35 -8.08
C HIS A 229 -20.83 -35.04 -7.39
N PHE A 230 -19.53 -34.76 -7.29
CA PHE A 230 -19.00 -33.55 -6.70
C PHE A 230 -18.08 -32.83 -7.67
N GLN A 231 -18.02 -31.51 -7.54
CA GLN A 231 -17.06 -30.69 -8.24
C GLN A 231 -16.28 -29.87 -7.22
N ILE A 232 -14.96 -29.89 -7.33
CA ILE A 232 -14.05 -29.08 -6.54
C ILE A 232 -13.52 -27.98 -7.44
N ARG A 233 -13.54 -26.74 -6.97
CA ARG A 233 -12.84 -25.63 -7.62
C ARG A 233 -11.79 -25.06 -6.70
N TYR A 234 -10.65 -24.69 -7.27
CA TYR A 234 -9.54 -24.10 -6.54
C TYR A 234 -8.75 -23.09 -7.38
N ARG A 235 -8.09 -22.14 -6.73
CA ARG A 235 -7.20 -21.17 -7.37
C ARG A 235 -6.23 -20.56 -6.35
N PRO A 236 -5.06 -20.05 -6.78
CA PRO A 236 -4.27 -19.14 -5.96
C PRO A 236 -5.11 -17.93 -5.55
N THR A 237 -4.93 -17.40 -4.34
CA THR A 237 -5.72 -16.27 -3.84
C THR A 237 -5.50 -14.97 -4.63
N ASP A 238 -4.32 -14.83 -5.24
CA ASP A 238 -3.94 -13.76 -6.17
C ASP A 238 -4.34 -14.08 -7.63
N GLY A 239 -4.81 -15.30 -7.89
CA GLY A 239 -5.27 -15.76 -9.19
C GLY A 239 -6.73 -15.41 -9.47
N THR A 240 -7.03 -15.13 -10.74
CA THR A 240 -8.42 -14.87 -11.18
C THR A 240 -9.12 -16.11 -11.73
N LYS A 241 -8.36 -17.05 -12.30
CA LYS A 241 -8.88 -18.23 -13.00
C LYS A 241 -9.07 -19.41 -12.03
N TRP A 242 -10.28 -19.96 -12.01
CA TRP A 242 -10.61 -21.18 -11.26
C TRP A 242 -10.21 -22.43 -12.03
N GLN A 243 -9.47 -23.32 -11.37
CA GLN A 243 -9.28 -24.70 -11.80
C GLN A 243 -10.41 -25.56 -11.23
N ARG A 244 -10.81 -26.62 -11.93
CA ARG A 244 -11.94 -27.48 -11.54
C ARG A 244 -11.60 -28.94 -11.75
N VAL A 245 -12.04 -29.78 -10.82
CA VAL A 245 -12.01 -31.24 -10.93
C VAL A 245 -13.35 -31.82 -10.48
N GLU A 246 -13.79 -32.89 -11.14
CA GLU A 246 -15.02 -33.60 -10.80
C GLU A 246 -14.70 -34.97 -10.23
N ILE A 247 -15.38 -35.35 -9.15
CA ILE A 247 -15.28 -36.67 -8.54
C ILE A 247 -16.64 -37.35 -8.52
N LYS A 248 -16.67 -38.62 -8.95
CA LYS A 248 -17.87 -39.44 -9.07
C LYS A 248 -17.73 -40.64 -8.13
N ARG A 249 -18.77 -40.91 -7.32
CA ARG A 249 -18.84 -42.04 -6.37
C ARG A 249 -17.68 -42.14 -5.37
N LYS A 250 -16.97 -41.03 -5.16
CA LYS A 250 -15.89 -40.87 -4.18
C LYS A 250 -16.14 -39.60 -3.38
N ASN A 251 -15.70 -39.59 -2.14
CA ASN A 251 -15.79 -38.42 -1.26
C ASN A 251 -14.44 -37.71 -1.08
N SER A 252 -13.35 -38.18 -1.69
CA SER A 252 -12.04 -37.55 -1.62
C SER A 252 -11.33 -37.46 -2.96
N TYR A 253 -10.46 -36.45 -3.09
CA TYR A 253 -9.60 -36.24 -4.24
C TYR A 253 -8.25 -35.66 -3.82
N THR A 254 -7.17 -36.19 -4.38
CA THR A 254 -5.83 -35.61 -4.21
C THR A 254 -5.57 -34.64 -5.36
N LEU A 255 -5.44 -33.37 -5.03
CA LEU A 255 -4.94 -32.34 -5.92
C LEU A 255 -3.41 -32.40 -5.91
N GLU A 256 -2.82 -32.65 -7.06
CA GLU A 256 -1.37 -32.78 -7.24
C GLU A 256 -0.79 -31.51 -7.88
N ASP A 257 0.53 -31.33 -7.76
CA ASP A 257 1.29 -30.29 -8.45
C ASP A 257 0.82 -28.84 -8.20
N LEU A 258 0.24 -28.55 -7.02
CA LEU A 258 0.00 -27.15 -6.64
C LEU A 258 1.33 -26.42 -6.47
N GLN A 259 1.31 -25.08 -6.59
CA GLN A 259 2.51 -24.29 -6.34
C GLN A 259 2.86 -24.36 -4.85
N PRO A 260 4.13 -24.65 -4.48
CA PRO A 260 4.56 -24.61 -3.09
C PRO A 260 4.45 -23.22 -2.48
N PHE A 261 4.34 -23.18 -1.15
CA PHE A 261 4.26 -21.95 -0.35
C PHE A 261 3.20 -20.94 -0.83
N THR A 262 2.16 -21.41 -1.49
CA THR A 262 1.14 -20.57 -2.14
C THR A 262 -0.20 -20.74 -1.45
N LYS A 263 -0.91 -19.63 -1.23
CA LYS A 263 -2.25 -19.65 -0.63
C LYS A 263 -3.28 -19.97 -1.70
N TYR A 264 -4.05 -21.03 -1.48
CA TYR A 264 -5.13 -21.47 -2.36
C TYR A 264 -6.49 -21.32 -1.68
N GLU A 265 -7.48 -20.90 -2.45
CA GLU A 265 -8.89 -20.88 -2.09
C GLU A 265 -9.57 -22.12 -2.68
N PHE A 266 -10.26 -22.91 -1.85
CA PHE A 266 -10.96 -24.13 -2.24
C PHE A 266 -12.47 -24.02 -1.99
N GLN A 267 -13.28 -24.52 -2.93
CA GLN A 267 -14.73 -24.66 -2.79
C GLN A 267 -15.20 -25.96 -3.42
N VAL A 268 -16.32 -26.47 -2.92
CA VAL A 268 -16.96 -27.68 -3.44
C VAL A 268 -18.45 -27.45 -3.69
N SER A 269 -18.97 -28.13 -4.70
CA SER A 269 -20.38 -28.24 -5.05
C SER A 269 -20.71 -29.72 -5.26
N CYS A 270 -21.97 -30.09 -5.12
CA CYS A 270 -22.46 -31.46 -5.29
C CYS A 270 -23.71 -31.51 -6.17
N LYS A 271 -23.97 -32.71 -6.66
CA LYS A 271 -25.14 -33.07 -7.45
C LYS A 271 -25.54 -34.50 -7.06
N PHE A 272 -26.83 -34.72 -6.82
CA PHE A 272 -27.32 -36.01 -6.31
C PHE A 272 -26.94 -37.18 -7.22
N LEU A 273 -27.16 -37.03 -8.53
CA LEU A 273 -26.86 -38.06 -9.54
C LEU A 273 -25.79 -37.57 -10.51
N ILE A 274 -25.07 -38.52 -11.11
CA ILE A 274 -23.96 -38.21 -12.01
C ILE A 274 -24.47 -37.50 -13.28
N ASP A 275 -25.49 -38.07 -13.91
CA ASP A 275 -25.91 -37.67 -15.27
C ASP A 275 -27.11 -36.71 -15.28
N ARG A 276 -27.79 -36.50 -14.14
CA ARG A 276 -29.05 -35.72 -14.06
C ARG A 276 -29.18 -34.91 -12.77
N GLY A 277 -29.88 -33.79 -12.85
CA GLY A 277 -30.14 -32.87 -11.74
C GLY A 277 -29.24 -31.62 -11.71
N LYS A 278 -29.56 -30.71 -10.79
CA LYS A 278 -28.89 -29.41 -10.62
C LYS A 278 -27.70 -29.52 -9.66
N TRP A 279 -26.69 -28.69 -9.90
CA TRP A 279 -25.58 -28.50 -8.97
C TRP A 279 -26.01 -27.63 -7.79
N SER A 280 -25.50 -27.92 -6.59
CA SER A 280 -25.63 -27.01 -5.47
C SER A 280 -24.83 -25.73 -5.69
N ASN A 281 -25.17 -24.70 -4.92
CA ASN A 281 -24.28 -23.54 -4.76
C ASN A 281 -22.89 -23.99 -4.27
N TRP A 282 -21.89 -23.15 -4.48
CA TRP A 282 -20.55 -23.42 -3.96
C TRP A 282 -20.52 -23.29 -2.43
N SER A 283 -19.86 -24.21 -1.75
CA SER A 283 -19.60 -24.09 -0.31
C SER A 283 -18.74 -22.85 0.01
N GLN A 284 -18.79 -22.41 1.27
CA GLN A 284 -17.95 -21.30 1.76
C GLN A 284 -16.46 -21.56 1.48
N PRO A 285 -15.68 -20.57 1.07
CA PRO A 285 -14.27 -20.77 0.71
C PRO A 285 -13.44 -21.20 1.92
N VAL A 286 -12.50 -22.12 1.68
CA VAL A 286 -11.46 -22.49 2.66
C VAL A 286 -10.12 -22.10 2.06
N ILE A 287 -9.33 -21.34 2.82
CA ILE A 287 -8.00 -20.88 2.38
C ILE A 287 -6.93 -21.63 3.15
N ILE A 288 -6.01 -22.27 2.42
CA ILE A 288 -4.86 -22.98 2.98
C ILE A 288 -3.61 -22.63 2.19
N GLN A 289 -2.48 -22.56 2.89
CA GLN A 289 -1.18 -22.41 2.26
C GLN A 289 -0.53 -23.79 2.11
N THR A 290 -0.06 -24.10 0.90
CA THR A 290 0.74 -25.31 0.63
C THR A 290 2.09 -25.22 1.34
N ALA A 291 2.71 -26.38 1.62
CA ALA A 291 4.02 -26.42 2.25
C ALA A 291 5.11 -25.77 1.37
N GLU A 292 6.21 -25.36 2.01
CA GLU A 292 7.42 -24.99 1.28
C GLU A 292 7.94 -26.17 0.46
N GLY A 293 8.52 -25.89 -0.71
CA GLY A 293 9.26 -26.84 -1.52
C GLY A 293 10.72 -26.38 -1.66
N VAL A 294 11.63 -27.28 -2.05
CA VAL A 294 13.03 -26.91 -2.33
C VAL A 294 13.06 -25.81 -3.39
N PRO A 295 13.88 -24.74 -3.24
CA PRO A 295 13.98 -23.70 -4.25
C PRO A 295 14.46 -24.28 -5.58
N ASN A 296 13.96 -23.78 -6.72
CA ASN A 296 14.24 -24.38 -8.03
C ASN A 296 14.68 -23.37 -9.11
N GLY A 297 15.21 -22.22 -8.70
CA GLY A 297 15.82 -21.23 -9.60
C GLY A 297 17.34 -21.16 -9.41
N MET A 298 18.03 -20.60 -10.40
CA MET A 298 19.44 -20.21 -10.27
C MET A 298 19.53 -18.74 -9.84
N LEU A 299 20.52 -18.42 -9.01
CA LEU A 299 20.78 -17.03 -8.64
C LEU A 299 21.47 -16.31 -9.79
N ASP A 300 21.02 -15.09 -10.06
CA ASP A 300 21.71 -14.15 -10.96
C ASP A 300 22.86 -13.52 -10.18
N VAL A 301 24.11 -13.91 -10.49
CA VAL A 301 25.31 -13.59 -9.71
C VAL A 301 26.23 -12.67 -10.50
N TRP A 302 26.71 -11.62 -9.85
CA TRP A 302 27.73 -10.69 -10.32
C TRP A 302 28.89 -10.62 -9.33
N TYR A 303 30.09 -10.27 -9.80
CA TYR A 303 31.24 -10.05 -8.92
C TYR A 303 32.10 -8.89 -9.41
N ARG A 304 32.86 -8.29 -8.50
CA ARG A 304 33.93 -7.36 -8.84
C ARG A 304 35.13 -7.50 -7.92
N TRP A 305 36.29 -7.10 -8.44
CA TRP A 305 37.54 -7.07 -7.70
C TRP A 305 37.74 -5.73 -6.98
N SER A 306 38.45 -5.79 -5.86
CA SER A 306 39.07 -4.64 -5.20
C SER A 306 40.48 -5.04 -4.76
N ASP A 307 41.50 -4.30 -5.20
CA ASP A 307 42.88 -4.54 -4.77
C ASP A 307 43.05 -4.17 -3.29
N ILE A 308 43.80 -5.01 -2.55
CA ILE A 308 44.17 -4.77 -1.15
C ILE A 308 45.67 -4.48 -1.08
N ASP A 309 46.48 -5.43 -1.55
CA ASP A 309 47.93 -5.36 -1.62
C ASP A 309 48.46 -6.20 -2.80
N SER A 310 49.78 -6.29 -2.95
CA SER A 310 50.41 -7.00 -4.08
C SER A 310 50.06 -8.49 -4.15
N ASN A 311 49.70 -9.10 -3.01
CA ASN A 311 49.50 -10.55 -2.85
C ASN A 311 48.05 -10.94 -2.54
N ARG A 312 47.15 -9.99 -2.31
CA ARG A 312 45.75 -10.23 -1.96
C ARG A 312 44.80 -9.35 -2.76
N ARG A 313 43.72 -9.96 -3.23
CA ARG A 313 42.57 -9.27 -3.83
C ARG A 313 41.32 -9.59 -3.01
N ASN A 314 40.46 -8.59 -2.84
CA ASN A 314 39.13 -8.79 -2.31
C ASN A 314 38.17 -9.04 -3.48
N ILE A 315 37.40 -10.11 -3.43
CA ILE A 315 36.25 -10.32 -4.29
C ILE A 315 34.98 -9.91 -3.56
N ILE A 316 34.13 -9.14 -4.23
CA ILE A 316 32.80 -8.79 -3.75
C ILE A 316 31.79 -9.40 -4.71
N LEU A 317 31.00 -10.33 -4.17
CA LEU A 317 29.93 -11.05 -4.85
C LEU A 317 28.61 -10.36 -4.56
N PHE A 318 27.74 -10.32 -5.57
CA PHE A 318 26.38 -9.83 -5.50
C PHE A 318 25.46 -10.85 -6.18
N TRP A 319 24.26 -11.01 -5.66
CA TRP A 319 23.23 -11.79 -6.34
C TRP A 319 21.86 -11.18 -6.16
N LYS A 320 20.94 -11.47 -7.07
CA LYS A 320 19.55 -11.02 -6.92
C LYS A 320 18.78 -11.96 -5.98
N PRO A 321 17.83 -11.42 -5.18
CA PRO A 321 16.91 -12.25 -4.43
C PRO A 321 16.08 -13.09 -5.40
N MET A 322 15.80 -14.33 -5.01
CA MET A 322 15.03 -15.27 -5.82
C MET A 322 13.56 -14.82 -5.90
N SER A 323 12.92 -15.01 -7.05
CA SER A 323 11.49 -14.72 -7.19
C SER A 323 10.66 -15.61 -6.26
N THR A 324 9.46 -15.17 -5.87
CA THR A 324 8.58 -15.94 -4.98
C THR A 324 8.26 -17.33 -5.54
N THR A 325 8.12 -17.45 -6.86
CA THR A 325 7.86 -18.71 -7.58
C THR A 325 9.04 -19.66 -7.58
N GLU A 326 10.26 -19.15 -7.69
CA GLU A 326 11.48 -19.97 -7.68
C GLU A 326 11.91 -20.34 -6.26
N ALA A 327 11.71 -19.42 -5.30
CA ALA A 327 12.07 -19.60 -3.89
C ALA A 327 11.28 -20.73 -3.23
N ARG A 328 10.03 -20.96 -3.69
CA ARG A 328 9.14 -22.04 -3.24
C ARG A 328 9.00 -22.08 -1.71
N GLY A 329 9.20 -20.94 -1.04
CA GLY A 329 9.34 -20.82 0.41
C GLY A 329 10.11 -19.56 0.82
N LEU A 330 10.35 -19.40 2.11
CA LEU A 330 11.15 -18.28 2.63
C LEU A 330 12.65 -18.62 2.57
N ILE A 331 13.42 -17.86 1.78
CA ILE A 331 14.87 -17.97 1.77
C ILE A 331 15.42 -17.49 3.12
N ARG A 332 16.13 -18.38 3.83
CA ARG A 332 16.66 -18.14 5.18
C ARG A 332 18.07 -17.58 5.15
N HIS A 333 18.89 -18.07 4.24
CA HIS A 333 20.27 -17.64 4.01
C HIS A 333 20.74 -18.12 2.63
N TYR A 334 21.91 -17.65 2.23
CA TYR A 334 22.66 -18.06 1.06
C TYR A 334 23.95 -18.75 1.50
N GLU A 335 24.34 -19.80 0.80
CA GLU A 335 25.59 -20.50 0.98
C GLU A 335 26.54 -20.18 -0.18
N VAL A 336 27.79 -19.87 0.14
CA VAL A 336 28.84 -19.53 -0.81
C VAL A 336 30.06 -20.41 -0.57
N LEU A 337 30.42 -21.22 -1.57
CA LEU A 337 31.56 -22.13 -1.53
C LEU A 337 32.62 -21.70 -2.55
N PHE A 338 33.88 -21.68 -2.12
CA PHE A 338 35.02 -21.33 -2.98
C PHE A 338 35.89 -22.56 -3.20
N TYR A 339 35.99 -23.01 -4.43
CA TYR A 339 36.91 -24.07 -4.86
C TYR A 339 38.10 -23.44 -5.57
N ARG A 340 39.31 -23.90 -5.28
CA ARG A 340 40.52 -23.45 -6.00
C ARG A 340 40.79 -24.42 -7.13
N GLY A 341 40.84 -23.92 -8.37
CA GLY A 341 41.01 -24.75 -9.56
C GLY A 341 39.98 -25.87 -9.63
N SER A 342 40.47 -27.11 -9.71
CA SER A 342 39.67 -28.34 -9.74
C SER A 342 39.68 -29.10 -8.41
N ASP A 343 40.02 -28.43 -7.30
CA ASP A 343 39.99 -29.02 -5.96
C ASP A 343 38.62 -29.62 -5.65
N ARG A 344 38.61 -30.79 -5.00
CA ARG A 344 37.36 -31.50 -4.66
C ARG A 344 36.65 -30.94 -3.42
N SER A 345 37.36 -30.24 -2.56
CA SER A 345 36.82 -29.64 -1.34
C SER A 345 36.90 -28.12 -1.38
N PRO A 346 35.89 -27.41 -0.85
CA PRO A 346 35.92 -25.96 -0.81
C PRO A 346 37.04 -25.46 0.12
N VAL A 347 37.84 -24.51 -0.36
CA VAL A 347 38.87 -23.83 0.42
C VAL A 347 38.22 -22.86 1.41
N HIS A 348 37.06 -22.29 1.05
CA HIS A 348 36.25 -21.46 1.94
C HIS A 348 34.76 -21.78 1.80
N ASN A 349 34.03 -21.74 2.92
CA ASN A 349 32.57 -21.75 3.00
C ASN A 349 32.13 -20.51 3.78
N SER A 350 31.07 -19.84 3.33
CA SER A 350 30.42 -18.78 4.07
C SER A 350 28.92 -18.83 3.89
N THR A 351 28.19 -18.52 4.95
CA THR A 351 26.74 -18.34 4.90
C THR A 351 26.38 -16.90 5.26
N THR A 352 25.41 -16.33 4.55
CA THR A 352 24.95 -14.96 4.78
C THR A 352 23.46 -14.83 4.53
N ARG A 353 22.79 -13.89 5.21
CA ARG A 353 21.39 -13.54 4.89
C ARG A 353 21.29 -12.42 3.87
N ASP A 354 22.40 -11.72 3.64
CA ASP A 354 22.47 -10.63 2.68
C ASP A 354 22.59 -11.16 1.25
N THR A 355 22.30 -10.29 0.28
CA THR A 355 22.42 -10.59 -1.15
C THR A 355 23.81 -10.26 -1.72
N TRP A 356 24.82 -10.23 -0.85
CA TRP A 356 26.21 -9.95 -1.19
C TRP A 356 27.16 -10.63 -0.20
N LEU A 357 28.41 -10.85 -0.62
CA LEU A 357 29.49 -11.35 0.23
C LEU A 357 30.83 -10.76 -0.23
N SER A 358 31.65 -10.32 0.71
CA SER A 358 33.04 -9.92 0.45
C SER A 358 34.00 -10.94 1.05
N LYS A 359 35.04 -11.32 0.29
CA LYS A 359 36.04 -12.29 0.72
C LYS A 359 37.42 -11.92 0.18
N ASP A 360 38.42 -11.95 1.06
CA ASP A 360 39.82 -11.85 0.66
C ASP A 360 40.29 -13.18 0.10
N ILE A 361 40.92 -13.13 -1.07
CA ILE A 361 41.52 -14.30 -1.71
C ILE A 361 43.00 -14.08 -2.00
N ASP A 362 43.74 -15.19 -2.02
CA ASP A 362 45.18 -15.19 -2.27
C ASP A 362 45.47 -14.95 -3.76
N ARG A 363 46.38 -14.00 -4.05
CA ARG A 363 46.88 -13.59 -5.37
C ARG A 363 48.35 -13.96 -5.56
N ARG A 364 48.96 -14.80 -4.70
CA ARG A 364 50.39 -15.19 -4.78
C ARG A 364 50.81 -15.74 -6.14
N SER A 365 49.90 -16.38 -6.86
CA SER A 365 50.04 -16.60 -8.31
C SER A 365 49.05 -15.69 -9.04
N ASP A 366 49.58 -14.96 -10.00
CA ASP A 366 48.87 -14.15 -10.99
C ASP A 366 47.77 -14.93 -11.74
N ARG A 367 47.79 -16.27 -11.72
CA ARG A 367 46.89 -17.12 -12.52
C ARG A 367 46.10 -18.15 -11.71
N THR A 368 45.61 -17.78 -10.52
CA THR A 368 44.76 -18.66 -9.71
C THR A 368 43.30 -18.57 -10.14
N THR A 369 42.71 -19.67 -10.60
CA THR A 369 41.28 -19.78 -10.89
C THR A 369 40.52 -20.25 -9.65
N TYR A 370 39.39 -19.63 -9.36
CA TYR A 370 38.43 -20.07 -8.35
C TYR A 370 37.09 -20.37 -9.02
N VAL A 371 36.48 -21.49 -8.64
CA VAL A 371 35.08 -21.80 -8.95
C VAL A 371 34.26 -21.46 -7.71
N ILE A 372 33.40 -20.46 -7.82
CA ILE A 372 32.55 -20.03 -6.71
C ILE A 372 31.15 -20.55 -6.97
N VAL A 373 30.58 -21.18 -5.94
CA VAL A 373 29.24 -21.75 -5.98
C VAL A 373 28.36 -20.99 -5.02
N VAL A 374 27.24 -20.47 -5.52
CA VAL A 374 26.25 -19.72 -4.74
C VAL A 374 24.91 -20.44 -4.80
N SER A 375 24.30 -20.70 -3.65
CA SER A 375 22.97 -21.32 -3.55
C SER A 375 22.10 -20.61 -2.51
N ALA A 376 20.78 -20.66 -2.70
CA ALA A 376 19.80 -20.15 -1.75
C ALA A 376 19.22 -21.30 -0.92
N HIS A 377 19.08 -21.12 0.39
CA HIS A 377 18.60 -22.16 1.30
C HIS A 377 17.26 -21.77 1.94
N ASN A 378 16.25 -22.65 1.87
CA ASN A 378 14.98 -22.54 2.61
C ASN A 378 14.77 -23.72 3.59
N SER A 379 13.59 -23.88 4.19
CA SER A 379 13.38 -24.96 5.18
C SER A 379 13.46 -26.39 4.60
N LYS A 380 13.40 -26.55 3.28
CA LYS A 380 13.40 -27.83 2.57
C LYS A 380 14.74 -28.19 1.94
N GLY A 381 15.61 -27.21 1.68
CA GLY A 381 16.95 -27.46 1.16
C GLY A 381 17.53 -26.29 0.36
N ASN A 382 18.57 -26.60 -0.41
CA ASN A 382 19.30 -25.65 -1.26
C ASN A 382 18.72 -25.60 -2.68
N SER A 383 18.79 -24.42 -3.29
CA SER A 383 18.56 -24.24 -4.72
C SER A 383 19.62 -24.98 -5.55
N PRO A 384 19.34 -25.22 -6.84
CA PRO A 384 20.40 -25.50 -7.79
C PRO A 384 21.57 -24.49 -7.65
N PRO A 385 22.82 -24.96 -7.64
CA PRO A 385 23.98 -24.09 -7.48
C PRO A 385 24.21 -23.22 -8.71
N THR A 386 24.49 -21.92 -8.51
CA THR A 386 25.05 -21.06 -9.54
C THR A 386 26.57 -21.11 -9.47
N HIS A 387 27.22 -21.48 -10.57
CA HIS A 387 28.68 -21.54 -10.67
C HIS A 387 29.22 -20.31 -11.39
N ILE A 388 30.20 -19.62 -10.81
CA ILE A 388 30.97 -18.57 -11.47
C ILE A 388 32.46 -18.92 -11.44
N ASN A 389 33.13 -18.71 -12.58
CA ASN A 389 34.57 -18.90 -12.70
C ASN A 389 35.25 -17.54 -12.62
N VAL A 390 36.14 -17.36 -11.65
CA VAL A 390 36.88 -16.11 -11.47
C VAL A 390 38.37 -16.40 -11.47
N THR A 391 39.16 -15.58 -12.15
CA THR A 391 40.62 -15.69 -12.20
C THR A 391 41.24 -14.48 -11.53
N THR A 392 42.33 -14.68 -10.78
CA THR A 392 43.10 -13.57 -10.21
C THR A 392 43.90 -12.77 -11.24
N GLU A 393 44.02 -13.31 -12.46
CA GLU A 393 44.69 -12.68 -13.61
C GLU A 393 44.14 -11.28 -13.89
N ASP A 394 45.05 -10.35 -14.13
CA ASP A 394 44.69 -8.99 -14.49
C ASP A 394 44.38 -8.90 -15.99
N ILE A 395 43.15 -8.49 -16.32
CA ILE A 395 42.72 -8.23 -17.70
C ILE A 395 42.65 -6.73 -17.99
N SER A 396 43.37 -5.90 -17.22
CA SER A 396 43.48 -4.45 -17.40
C SER A 396 43.95 -3.99 -18.78
N GLY A 397 44.57 -4.88 -19.57
CA GLY A 397 44.97 -4.58 -20.95
C GLY A 397 43.83 -4.59 -21.98
N GLN A 398 42.64 -5.06 -21.59
CA GLN A 398 41.46 -5.08 -22.45
C GLN A 398 40.82 -3.68 -22.57
N PRO A 399 40.20 -3.34 -23.72
CA PRO A 399 39.51 -2.07 -23.90
C PRO A 399 38.38 -1.85 -22.88
N SER A 400 38.27 -0.61 -22.39
CA SER A 400 37.16 -0.17 -21.53
C SER A 400 36.15 0.64 -22.34
N PRO A 401 34.84 0.64 -21.96
CA PRO A 401 33.85 1.50 -22.61
C PRO A 401 34.26 2.98 -22.58
N VAL A 402 33.99 3.72 -23.64
CA VAL A 402 34.24 5.16 -23.73
C VAL A 402 32.91 5.91 -23.85
N ASN A 403 32.96 7.23 -23.69
CA ASN A 403 31.80 8.11 -23.82
C ASN A 403 30.60 7.64 -22.99
N VAL A 404 30.86 7.16 -21.76
CA VAL A 404 29.80 6.70 -20.86
C VAL A 404 29.02 7.89 -20.31
N VAL A 405 27.74 7.97 -20.68
CA VAL A 405 26.85 9.07 -20.27
C VAL A 405 25.60 8.51 -19.62
N ALA A 406 25.23 9.10 -18.49
CA ALA A 406 23.99 8.83 -17.78
C ALA A 406 23.01 10.00 -18.01
N LYS A 407 21.89 9.75 -18.70
CA LYS A 407 20.85 10.76 -18.99
C LYS A 407 19.50 10.33 -18.44
N SER A 408 18.73 11.28 -17.94
CA SER A 408 17.35 11.05 -17.54
C SER A 408 16.48 10.74 -18.75
N SER A 409 15.66 9.69 -18.65
CA SER A 409 14.73 9.25 -19.70
C SER A 409 13.32 9.29 -19.13
N GLY A 410 12.69 10.46 -19.17
CA GLY A 410 11.40 10.72 -18.53
C GLY A 410 11.50 11.09 -17.05
N ASN A 411 10.45 10.80 -16.28
CA ASN A 411 10.35 11.21 -14.87
C ASN A 411 10.92 10.21 -13.85
N GLU A 412 11.15 8.96 -14.25
CA GLU A 412 11.44 7.84 -13.34
C GLU A 412 12.60 6.95 -13.79
N ASN A 413 13.03 7.05 -15.05
CA ASN A 413 14.05 6.17 -15.61
C ASN A 413 15.32 6.94 -15.93
N MET A 414 16.44 6.23 -15.91
CA MET A 414 17.71 6.74 -16.41
C MET A 414 18.25 5.81 -17.48
N THR A 415 18.75 6.38 -18.57
CA THR A 415 19.45 5.66 -19.62
C THR A 415 20.95 5.91 -19.50
N VAL A 416 21.71 4.83 -19.33
CA VAL A 416 23.18 4.85 -19.37
C VAL A 416 23.61 4.33 -20.73
N SER A 417 24.37 5.11 -21.49
CA SER A 417 24.86 4.75 -22.82
C SER A 417 26.38 4.84 -22.89
N TRP A 418 27.00 3.98 -23.71
CA TRP A 418 28.45 3.94 -23.88
C TRP A 418 28.83 3.56 -25.31
N GLU A 419 30.08 3.82 -25.65
CA GLU A 419 30.71 3.43 -26.92
C GLU A 419 31.89 2.50 -26.65
N ILE A 420 32.35 1.77 -27.66
CA ILE A 420 33.54 0.90 -27.57
C ILE A 420 34.68 1.61 -28.30
N PRO A 421 35.92 1.62 -27.77
CA PRO A 421 37.06 2.26 -28.43
C PRO A 421 37.39 1.74 -29.84
N GLN A 422 36.97 0.51 -30.15
CA GLN A 422 37.06 -0.10 -31.46
C GLN A 422 35.66 -0.35 -31.98
N ASP A 423 35.35 0.22 -33.14
CA ASP A 423 34.11 0.03 -33.91
C ASP A 423 34.11 -1.35 -34.62
N ASP A 424 34.67 -2.36 -33.95
CA ASP A 424 34.70 -3.72 -34.46
C ASP A 424 33.42 -4.42 -33.99
N GLU A 425 32.41 -4.42 -34.87
CA GLU A 425 31.12 -5.09 -34.66
C GLU A 425 31.25 -6.59 -34.36
N THR A 426 32.46 -7.17 -34.52
CA THR A 426 32.75 -8.57 -34.20
C THR A 426 33.10 -8.84 -32.73
N LEU A 427 33.31 -7.80 -31.91
CA LEU A 427 33.67 -7.95 -30.49
C LEU A 427 32.49 -8.46 -29.65
N ASP A 428 32.58 -9.73 -29.22
CA ASP A 428 31.60 -10.45 -28.41
C ASP A 428 31.77 -10.15 -26.90
N VAL A 429 31.32 -8.97 -26.46
CA VAL A 429 31.51 -8.47 -25.09
C VAL A 429 30.17 -8.16 -24.43
N ASP A 430 29.87 -8.87 -23.34
CA ASP A 430 28.72 -8.53 -22.48
C ASP A 430 29.06 -7.33 -21.59
N TYR A 431 28.06 -6.67 -21.00
CA TYR A 431 28.29 -5.56 -20.08
C TYR A 431 27.56 -5.74 -18.75
N ILE A 432 28.12 -5.16 -17.70
CA ILE A 432 27.41 -4.96 -16.43
C ILE A 432 27.36 -3.48 -16.15
N VAL A 433 26.14 -2.98 -15.93
CA VAL A 433 25.94 -1.62 -15.44
C VAL A 433 25.65 -1.70 -13.95
N GLU A 434 26.59 -1.24 -13.15
CA GLU A 434 26.49 -1.12 -11.70
C GLU A 434 26.14 0.33 -11.34
N TRP A 435 25.25 0.54 -10.36
CA TRP A 435 24.98 1.86 -9.82
C TRP A 435 24.74 1.85 -8.32
N LYS A 436 25.06 2.98 -7.70
CA LYS A 436 24.79 3.26 -6.29
C LYS A 436 24.73 4.76 -6.05
N GLU A 437 24.13 5.17 -4.94
CA GLU A 437 24.22 6.57 -4.53
C GLU A 437 25.70 6.92 -4.23
N GLN A 438 26.18 8.07 -4.70
CA GLN A 438 27.59 8.45 -4.61
C GLN A 438 28.14 8.48 -3.17
N ARG A 439 27.28 8.73 -2.17
CA ARG A 439 27.66 8.73 -0.75
C ARG A 439 27.85 7.33 -0.18
N GLU A 440 27.22 6.32 -0.77
CA GLU A 440 27.18 4.97 -0.24
C GLU A 440 28.47 4.24 -0.51
N LYS A 441 29.06 3.74 0.58
CA LYS A 441 30.30 2.95 0.54
C LYS A 441 30.03 1.47 0.76
N HIS A 442 28.92 1.13 1.42
CA HIS A 442 28.61 -0.23 1.77
C HIS A 442 28.06 -1.01 0.55
N PRO A 443 28.52 -2.25 0.28
CA PRO A 443 28.12 -3.00 -0.90
C PRO A 443 26.62 -3.31 -0.99
N SER A 444 25.90 -3.36 0.13
CA SER A 444 24.45 -3.62 0.14
C SER A 444 23.60 -2.61 -0.64
N TYR A 445 24.13 -1.40 -0.91
CA TYR A 445 23.45 -0.35 -1.67
C TYR A 445 23.84 -0.35 -3.16
N THR A 446 24.57 -1.38 -3.61
CA THR A 446 24.96 -1.56 -5.00
C THR A 446 23.88 -2.34 -5.75
N TYR A 447 23.40 -1.73 -6.83
CA TYR A 447 22.51 -2.36 -7.78
C TYR A 447 23.25 -2.62 -9.09
N TRP A 448 22.80 -3.60 -9.85
CA TRP A 448 23.45 -3.94 -11.11
C TRP A 448 22.49 -4.66 -12.07
N VAL A 449 22.83 -4.59 -13.36
CA VAL A 449 22.12 -5.32 -14.42
C VAL A 449 23.13 -5.81 -15.46
N LYS A 450 22.95 -7.06 -15.91
CA LYS A 450 23.67 -7.61 -17.06
C LYS A 450 23.00 -7.14 -18.34
N VAL A 451 23.79 -6.64 -19.27
CA VAL A 451 23.35 -6.10 -20.55
C VAL A 451 23.96 -6.95 -21.66
N SER A 452 23.11 -7.32 -22.62
CA SER A 452 23.51 -8.13 -23.76
C SER A 452 24.54 -7.41 -24.61
N LYS A 453 25.49 -8.18 -25.15
CA LYS A 453 26.50 -7.77 -26.13
C LYS A 453 26.02 -6.96 -27.34
N THR A 454 24.76 -7.05 -27.76
CA THR A 454 24.22 -6.26 -28.89
C THR A 454 23.80 -4.85 -28.50
N SER A 455 23.69 -4.59 -27.20
CA SER A 455 23.22 -3.31 -26.66
C SER A 455 24.39 -2.43 -26.23
N ARG A 456 24.26 -1.12 -26.49
CA ARG A 456 25.21 -0.07 -26.07
C ARG A 456 24.59 0.90 -25.06
N SER A 457 23.44 0.53 -24.53
CA SER A 457 22.75 1.29 -23.50
C SER A 457 21.95 0.37 -22.59
N ALA A 458 21.70 0.85 -21.38
CA ALA A 458 20.83 0.22 -20.40
C ALA A 458 19.84 1.25 -19.89
N THR A 459 18.55 0.89 -19.89
CA THR A 459 17.52 1.69 -19.23
C THR A 459 17.29 1.12 -17.84
N ILE A 460 17.59 1.92 -16.83
CA ILE A 460 17.47 1.59 -15.42
C ILE A 460 16.14 2.15 -14.93
N SER A 461 15.28 1.25 -14.47
CA SER A 461 14.00 1.56 -13.84
C SER A 461 14.01 1.03 -12.41
N GLY A 462 13.52 1.84 -11.46
CA GLY A 462 13.52 1.52 -10.03
C GLY A 462 14.89 1.69 -9.33
N ASN A 463 14.86 1.74 -7.99
CA ASN A 463 16.04 1.97 -7.14
C ASN A 463 16.81 3.28 -7.41
N LEU A 464 16.12 4.28 -7.95
CA LEU A 464 16.63 5.60 -8.21
C LEU A 464 15.65 6.64 -7.65
N SER A 465 16.17 7.65 -6.95
CA SER A 465 15.38 8.74 -6.38
C SER A 465 15.67 10.07 -7.09
N PRO A 466 14.67 10.96 -7.25
CA PRO A 466 14.90 12.28 -7.84
C PRO A 466 15.83 13.12 -6.95
N TYR A 467 16.60 14.03 -7.54
CA TYR A 467 17.51 14.95 -6.84
C TYR A 467 18.70 14.30 -6.12
N VAL A 468 18.91 13.00 -6.30
CA VAL A 468 20.03 12.24 -5.74
C VAL A 468 21.08 11.97 -6.82
N CYS A 469 22.36 12.18 -6.48
CA CYS A 469 23.47 11.89 -7.38
C CYS A 469 23.91 10.43 -7.27
N TYR A 470 23.82 9.71 -8.38
CA TYR A 470 24.24 8.32 -8.51
C TYR A 470 25.54 8.22 -9.28
N GLU A 471 26.37 7.27 -8.88
CA GLU A 471 27.57 6.84 -9.61
C GLU A 471 27.22 5.57 -10.39
N PHE A 472 27.47 5.59 -11.70
CA PHE A 472 27.27 4.47 -12.61
C PHE A 472 28.62 3.97 -13.08
N ARG A 473 28.79 2.66 -13.11
CA ARG A 473 30.00 1.98 -13.56
C ARG A 473 29.62 0.97 -14.63
N VAL A 474 30.19 1.10 -15.81
CA VAL A 474 29.97 0.17 -16.92
C VAL A 474 31.19 -0.73 -17.03
N TYR A 475 31.04 -1.98 -16.63
CA TYR A 475 32.05 -3.02 -16.73
C TYR A 475 31.90 -3.77 -18.05
N PRO A 476 32.96 -3.90 -18.88
CA PRO A 476 32.98 -4.85 -19.98
C PRO A 476 33.26 -6.27 -19.46
N LEU A 477 32.62 -7.28 -20.04
CA LEU A 477 32.81 -8.69 -19.71
C LEU A 477 33.50 -9.43 -20.86
N TRP A 478 34.79 -9.67 -20.71
CA TRP A 478 35.63 -10.36 -21.69
C TRP A 478 35.69 -11.85 -21.36
N GLU A 479 35.06 -12.69 -22.19
CA GLU A 479 34.91 -14.14 -21.91
C GLU A 479 34.32 -14.41 -20.51
N GLY A 480 33.38 -13.56 -20.07
CA GLY A 480 32.76 -13.63 -18.74
C GLY A 480 33.60 -13.03 -17.59
N ARG A 481 34.76 -12.43 -17.87
CA ARG A 481 35.62 -11.79 -16.87
C ARG A 481 35.44 -10.27 -16.85
N ALA A 482 35.30 -9.70 -15.65
CA ALA A 482 35.09 -8.27 -15.45
C ALA A 482 36.36 -7.46 -15.77
N GLY A 483 36.31 -6.63 -16.81
CA GLY A 483 37.36 -5.67 -17.16
C GLY A 483 37.30 -4.39 -16.32
N ILE A 484 38.09 -3.38 -16.71
CA ILE A 484 38.09 -2.07 -16.02
C ILE A 484 36.79 -1.33 -16.34
N PRO A 485 36.08 -0.80 -15.32
CA PRO A 485 34.86 -0.05 -15.54
C PRO A 485 35.14 1.39 -15.93
N THR A 486 34.25 1.95 -16.75
CA THR A 486 34.18 3.40 -16.94
C THR A 486 33.07 3.98 -16.08
N ILE A 487 33.37 5.08 -15.40
CA ILE A 487 32.53 5.68 -14.37
C ILE A 487 31.88 6.96 -14.92
N THR A 488 30.60 7.13 -14.67
CA THR A 488 29.87 8.37 -14.92
C THR A 488 28.95 8.70 -13.75
N THR A 489 28.43 9.91 -13.69
CA THR A 489 27.47 10.32 -12.65
C THR A 489 26.23 10.92 -13.27
N GLY A 490 25.10 10.78 -12.60
CA GLY A 490 23.83 11.30 -13.09
C GLY A 490 22.76 11.34 -12.01
N SER A 491 21.68 12.06 -12.30
CA SER A 491 20.47 12.07 -11.47
C SER A 491 19.24 12.13 -12.37
N ILE A 492 18.12 11.53 -11.93
CA ILE A 492 16.87 11.54 -12.71
C ILE A 492 16.33 12.96 -12.87
N LYS A 493 16.37 13.74 -11.79
CA LYS A 493 15.97 15.16 -11.75
C LYS A 493 17.02 15.94 -11.00
N GLN A 494 17.29 17.16 -11.45
CA GLN A 494 18.29 18.05 -10.87
C GLN A 494 17.78 19.48 -10.83
N GLU A 495 18.22 20.23 -9.83
CA GLU A 495 18.04 21.68 -9.68
C GLU A 495 19.36 22.31 -9.25
N ALA A 496 19.40 23.65 -9.23
CA ALA A 496 20.48 24.36 -8.58
C ALA A 496 20.60 23.95 -7.10
N PRO A 497 21.83 23.82 -6.55
CA PRO A 497 21.99 23.53 -5.13
C PRO A 497 21.35 24.62 -4.26
N TYR A 498 20.76 24.23 -3.14
CA TYR A 498 20.07 25.19 -2.25
C TYR A 498 21.01 26.04 -1.43
N VAL A 499 22.27 25.62 -1.28
CA VAL A 499 23.27 26.33 -0.49
C VAL A 499 24.55 26.43 -1.27
N ASP A 500 25.25 27.52 -1.06
CA ASP A 500 26.63 27.67 -1.49
C ASP A 500 27.57 26.77 -0.67
N PRO A 501 28.75 26.42 -1.25
CA PRO A 501 29.81 25.77 -0.51
C PRO A 501 30.31 26.63 0.65
N GLU A 502 30.47 26.00 1.81
CA GLU A 502 31.19 26.64 2.92
C GLU A 502 32.70 26.59 2.63
N PHE A 503 33.30 27.78 2.51
CA PHE A 503 34.73 27.94 2.24
C PHE A 503 35.45 28.78 3.31
N HIS A 504 36.72 28.48 3.52
CA HIS A 504 37.68 29.25 4.29
C HIS A 504 38.77 29.77 3.36
N TYR A 505 39.40 30.89 3.74
CA TYR A 505 40.52 31.46 3.01
C TYR A 505 41.69 31.74 3.96
N GLU A 506 42.89 31.65 3.42
CA GLU A 506 44.14 32.00 4.10
C GLU A 506 44.98 32.85 3.16
N VAL A 507 45.39 34.04 3.62
CA VAL A 507 46.32 34.90 2.88
C VAL A 507 47.72 34.35 3.07
N GLN A 508 48.36 33.97 1.98
CA GLN A 508 49.69 33.37 1.99
C GLN A 508 50.78 34.40 1.66
N LYS A 509 52.03 34.06 2.01
CA LYS A 509 53.21 34.83 1.59
C LYS A 509 53.30 34.80 0.06
N HIS A 510 53.69 35.92 -0.56
CA HIS A 510 53.73 36.14 -2.03
C HIS A 510 52.42 36.58 -2.70
N ASN A 511 51.54 37.30 -1.99
CA ASN A 511 50.30 37.84 -2.57
C ASN A 511 49.39 36.76 -3.21
N SER A 512 49.25 35.61 -2.54
CA SER A 512 48.30 34.58 -2.92
C SER A 512 47.26 34.35 -1.82
N ILE A 513 46.09 33.88 -2.20
CA ILE A 513 45.02 33.45 -1.29
C ILE A 513 44.75 31.97 -1.55
N LEU A 514 44.93 31.14 -0.53
CA LEU A 514 44.49 29.75 -0.55
C LEU A 514 43.04 29.68 -0.08
N ILE A 515 42.18 29.09 -0.90
CA ILE A 515 40.77 28.86 -0.62
C ILE A 515 40.58 27.36 -0.42
N THR A 516 39.89 26.98 0.66
CA THR A 516 39.55 25.58 0.98
C THR A 516 38.06 25.47 1.28
N TRP A 517 37.39 24.42 0.80
CA TRP A 517 35.96 24.23 1.03
C TRP A 517 35.61 22.79 1.35
N LYS A 518 34.38 22.57 1.82
CA LYS A 518 33.86 21.22 2.11
C LYS A 518 32.85 20.80 1.04
N LYS A 519 32.67 19.49 0.89
CA LYS A 519 31.59 18.93 0.05
C LYS A 519 30.24 19.40 0.59
N ILE A 520 29.37 19.87 -0.30
CA ILE A 520 27.97 20.19 0.05
C ILE A 520 27.27 18.91 0.55
N PRO A 521 26.46 18.96 1.63
CA PRO A 521 25.66 17.82 2.07
C PRO A 521 24.73 17.28 0.97
N PRO A 522 24.58 15.95 0.78
CA PRO A 522 23.81 15.37 -0.34
C PRO A 522 22.38 15.90 -0.47
N ASP A 523 21.69 16.09 0.65
CA ASP A 523 20.33 16.63 0.76
C ASP A 523 20.20 18.06 0.22
N LYS A 524 21.30 18.82 0.18
CA LYS A 524 21.32 20.22 -0.28
C LYS A 524 21.83 20.41 -1.70
N ARG A 525 22.35 19.35 -2.33
CA ARG A 525 22.91 19.42 -3.71
C ARG A 525 21.84 19.49 -4.79
N ARG A 526 20.69 18.83 -4.54
CA ARG A 526 19.61 18.64 -5.52
C ARG A 526 20.08 18.07 -6.87
N GLY A 527 21.13 17.25 -6.87
CA GLY A 527 21.72 16.67 -8.09
C GLY A 527 23.21 16.37 -7.94
N CYS A 528 23.85 16.04 -9.05
CA CYS A 528 25.30 15.93 -9.15
C CYS A 528 25.90 17.32 -9.33
N ILE A 529 26.73 17.73 -8.37
CA ILE A 529 27.56 18.93 -8.54
C ILE A 529 28.54 18.63 -9.68
N VAL A 530 28.63 19.51 -10.66
CA VAL A 530 29.56 19.39 -11.80
C VAL A 530 30.73 20.34 -11.70
N GLU A 531 30.53 21.48 -11.02
CA GLU A 531 31.51 22.56 -10.94
C GLU A 531 31.34 23.36 -9.65
N TYR A 532 32.43 23.91 -9.15
CA TYR A 532 32.42 25.00 -8.17
C TYR A 532 32.98 26.25 -8.83
N THR A 533 32.39 27.42 -8.58
CA THR A 533 32.88 28.68 -9.17
C THR A 533 33.28 29.64 -8.06
N ILE A 534 34.52 30.14 -8.13
CA ILE A 534 35.03 31.16 -7.21
C ILE A 534 34.92 32.51 -7.91
N TYR A 535 34.25 33.44 -7.24
CA TYR A 535 34.10 34.82 -7.66
C TYR A 535 34.99 35.71 -6.82
N MET A 536 35.79 36.54 -7.48
CA MET A 536 36.62 37.54 -6.82
C MET A 536 36.34 38.91 -7.42
N GLN A 537 35.89 39.85 -6.58
CA GLN A 537 35.61 41.21 -6.99
C GLN A 537 36.49 42.18 -6.22
N SER A 538 37.20 43.07 -6.91
CA SER A 538 37.92 44.17 -6.25
C SER A 538 36.92 45.24 -5.80
N MET A 539 37.12 45.84 -4.63
CA MET A 539 36.30 46.98 -4.18
C MET A 539 36.68 48.29 -4.90
N SER A 540 37.89 48.37 -5.46
CA SER A 540 38.35 49.56 -6.20
C SER A 540 37.96 49.54 -7.68
N SER A 541 37.49 48.40 -8.21
CA SER A 541 37.07 48.27 -9.60
C SER A 541 35.81 47.42 -9.71
N SER A 542 34.86 47.78 -10.55
CA SER A 542 33.67 46.95 -10.82
C SER A 542 33.96 45.65 -11.57
N LYS A 543 35.23 45.32 -11.89
CA LYS A 543 35.62 44.07 -12.53
C LYS A 543 35.53 42.89 -11.55
N GLN A 544 34.77 41.86 -11.94
CA GLN A 544 34.64 40.59 -11.25
C GLN A 544 35.37 39.50 -12.05
N PHE A 545 36.19 38.72 -11.36
CA PHE A 545 36.85 37.54 -11.91
C PHE A 545 36.04 36.30 -11.52
N LYS A 546 35.82 35.40 -12.48
CA LYS A 546 35.18 34.10 -12.28
C LYS A 546 36.20 33.00 -12.54
N ILE A 547 36.41 32.15 -11.56
CA ILE A 547 37.39 31.07 -11.60
C ILE A 547 36.62 29.74 -11.47
N PRO A 548 36.36 29.03 -12.57
CA PRO A 548 35.76 27.71 -12.53
C PRO A 548 36.76 26.70 -11.95
N VAL A 549 36.31 25.93 -10.97
CA VAL A 549 37.10 24.89 -10.29
C VAL A 549 36.40 23.54 -10.44
N ASN A 550 37.10 22.62 -11.10
CA ASN A 550 36.61 21.26 -11.27
C ASN A 550 36.71 20.45 -9.96
N GLN A 551 35.80 19.49 -9.77
CA GLN A 551 35.77 18.58 -8.61
C GLN A 551 36.99 17.69 -8.46
N SER A 552 37.79 17.51 -9.52
CA SER A 552 39.02 16.73 -9.48
C SER A 552 40.12 17.37 -8.61
N MET A 553 39.99 18.67 -8.30
CA MET A 553 40.89 19.36 -7.38
C MET A 553 40.54 19.00 -5.93
N LYS A 554 41.54 18.88 -5.04
CA LYS A 554 41.41 18.44 -3.63
C LYS A 554 40.68 19.44 -2.72
N TYR A 555 39.51 19.94 -3.13
CA TYR A 555 38.69 20.93 -2.40
C TYR A 555 39.49 22.15 -1.91
N GLN A 556 40.51 22.52 -2.68
CA GLN A 556 41.41 23.63 -2.41
C GLN A 556 41.86 24.26 -3.73
N TYR A 557 42.03 25.59 -3.72
CA TYR A 557 42.49 26.35 -4.88
C TYR A 557 43.28 27.58 -4.42
N GLU A 558 44.41 27.84 -5.07
CA GLU A 558 45.25 29.00 -4.78
C GLU A 558 45.08 30.06 -5.87
N ILE A 559 44.65 31.26 -5.46
CA ILE A 559 44.61 32.45 -6.32
C ILE A 559 45.93 33.18 -6.17
N SER A 560 46.71 33.32 -7.26
CA SER A 560 48.00 33.99 -7.27
C SER A 560 47.93 35.40 -7.88
N ASN A 561 49.01 36.18 -7.75
CA ASN A 561 49.20 37.51 -8.33
C ASN A 561 48.17 38.56 -7.87
N ILE A 562 47.84 38.56 -6.59
CA ILE A 562 46.86 39.49 -6.01
C ILE A 562 47.53 40.84 -5.74
N GLN A 563 46.80 41.94 -5.93
CA GLN A 563 47.34 43.27 -5.64
C GLN A 563 47.37 43.51 -4.12
N SER A 564 48.54 43.86 -3.58
CA SER A 564 48.68 44.27 -2.19
C SER A 564 47.85 45.54 -1.92
N ASN A 565 47.31 45.67 -0.70
CA ASN A 565 46.49 46.81 -0.27
C ASN A 565 45.16 47.02 -1.02
N VAL A 566 44.70 46.04 -1.80
CA VAL A 566 43.38 46.08 -2.45
C VAL A 566 42.42 45.16 -1.70
N ARG A 567 41.23 45.66 -1.37
CA ARG A 567 40.18 44.86 -0.73
C ARG A 567 39.43 44.06 -1.78
N TYR A 568 39.28 42.76 -1.53
CA TYR A 568 38.53 41.86 -2.39
C TYR A 568 37.31 41.29 -1.68
N VAL A 569 36.26 40.99 -2.43
CA VAL A 569 35.11 40.22 -1.96
C VAL A 569 35.14 38.88 -2.67
N LEU A 570 35.28 37.81 -1.89
CA LEU A 570 35.24 36.43 -2.38
C LEU A 570 33.83 35.85 -2.22
N ARG A 571 33.32 35.22 -3.28
CA ARG A 571 32.10 34.37 -3.22
C ARG A 571 32.41 33.02 -3.85
N MET A 572 31.68 32.01 -3.42
CA MET A 572 31.80 30.68 -3.99
C MET A 572 30.41 30.10 -4.19
N SER A 573 30.18 29.50 -5.34
CA SER A 573 28.94 28.80 -5.67
C SER A 573 29.24 27.37 -6.11
N ALA A 574 28.18 26.58 -6.22
CA ALA A 574 28.23 25.27 -6.83
C ALA A 574 27.14 25.15 -7.90
N SER A 575 27.46 24.44 -8.97
CA SER A 575 26.57 24.24 -10.10
C SER A 575 26.25 22.77 -10.29
N THR A 576 24.98 22.47 -10.52
CA THR A 576 24.55 21.23 -11.18
C THR A 576 24.34 21.53 -12.67
N THR A 577 24.05 20.50 -13.48
CA THR A 577 23.66 20.72 -14.88
C THR A 577 22.35 21.49 -15.04
N ALA A 578 21.57 21.66 -13.96
CA ALA A 578 20.29 22.37 -13.98
C ALA A 578 20.41 23.83 -13.50
N GLY A 579 21.53 24.23 -12.87
CA GLY A 579 21.74 25.61 -12.45
C GLY A 579 22.78 25.78 -11.35
N GLU A 580 23.12 27.04 -11.11
CA GLU A 580 24.05 27.50 -10.07
C GLU A 580 23.30 27.87 -8.78
N SER A 581 23.91 27.60 -7.63
CA SER A 581 23.35 27.93 -6.32
C SER A 581 23.09 29.43 -6.15
N LEU A 582 22.07 29.77 -5.34
CA LEU A 582 21.80 31.17 -5.02
C LEU A 582 22.92 31.74 -4.13
N GLY A 583 23.64 32.70 -4.70
CA GLY A 583 24.84 33.28 -4.10
C GLY A 583 24.63 33.96 -2.74
N ASN A 584 25.52 33.64 -1.81
CA ASN A 584 25.67 34.23 -0.49
C ASN A 584 26.32 35.62 -0.55
N LEU A 585 26.21 36.35 0.57
CA LEU A 585 27.05 37.51 0.86
C LEU A 585 28.52 37.07 0.87
N GLY A 586 29.34 37.75 0.07
CA GLY A 586 30.76 37.42 -0.05
C GLY A 586 31.56 37.74 1.19
N LYS A 587 32.69 37.05 1.37
CA LYS A 587 33.66 37.31 2.44
C LYS A 587 34.66 38.37 1.98
N GLU A 588 34.83 39.42 2.76
CA GLU A 588 35.86 40.42 2.49
C GLU A 588 37.24 39.88 2.85
N VAL A 589 38.19 40.04 1.92
CA VAL A 589 39.58 39.66 2.10
C VAL A 589 40.48 40.88 1.94
N TYR A 590 41.38 41.00 2.90
CA TYR A 590 42.38 42.04 3.00
C TYR A 590 43.75 41.35 2.86
N PRO A 591 44.33 41.31 1.65
CA PRO A 591 45.72 40.90 1.49
C PRO A 591 46.58 41.99 2.12
N ASP A 592 47.07 41.73 3.34
CA ASP A 592 47.92 42.64 4.13
C ASP A 592 48.99 43.26 3.23
N GLY A 593 48.88 44.55 2.95
CA GLY A 593 50.04 45.30 2.48
C GLY A 593 50.89 45.64 3.69
N ALA A 594 52.07 45.03 3.71
CA ALA A 594 53.05 45.13 4.78
C ALA A 594 52.53 44.57 6.12
N GLY A 595 53.03 43.39 6.49
CA GLY A 595 52.84 42.85 7.83
C GLY A 595 53.17 43.92 8.87
N PHE A 596 52.15 44.37 9.59
CA PHE A 596 52.34 45.16 10.79
C PHE A 596 52.99 44.20 11.79
N ASN A 597 54.31 44.28 11.94
CA ASN A 597 55.08 43.35 12.75
C ASN A 597 54.52 43.35 14.18
N GLN A 598 53.72 42.35 14.53
CA GLN A 598 53.26 42.08 15.89
C GLN A 598 54.45 42.03 16.88
N GLY A 599 55.63 41.62 16.38
CA GLY A 599 56.90 41.69 17.11
C GLY A 599 57.32 43.11 17.51
N PHE A 600 57.05 44.14 16.68
CA PHE A 600 57.43 45.52 16.97
C PHE A 600 56.59 46.13 18.10
N LEU A 601 55.29 45.80 18.16
CA LEU A 601 54.42 46.17 19.29
C LEU A 601 54.82 45.44 20.57
N ASN A 602 55.14 44.15 20.51
CA ASN A 602 55.61 43.40 21.68
C ASN A 602 56.96 43.94 22.20
N VAL A 603 57.87 44.33 21.30
CA VAL A 603 59.13 44.99 21.68
C VAL A 603 58.84 46.35 22.33
N LEU A 604 57.95 47.18 21.79
CA LEU A 604 57.59 48.47 22.41
C LEU A 604 56.97 48.28 23.80
N VAL A 605 56.06 47.32 23.95
CA VAL A 605 55.33 47.05 25.21
C VAL A 605 56.24 46.45 26.29
N ILE A 606 57.33 45.78 25.91
CA ILE A 606 58.32 45.25 26.88
C ILE A 606 59.42 46.28 27.17
N THR A 607 59.87 47.04 26.17
CA THR A 607 60.99 47.98 26.32
C THR A 607 60.61 49.26 27.06
N LEU A 608 59.39 49.78 26.86
CA LEU A 608 58.95 51.01 27.54
C LEU A 608 58.78 50.85 29.07
N PRO A 609 58.14 49.78 29.59
CA PRO A 609 58.04 49.57 31.03
C PRO A 609 59.37 49.19 31.66
N SER A 610 60.21 48.40 30.98
CA SER A 610 61.53 48.02 31.49
C SER A 610 62.47 49.23 31.59
N ALA A 611 62.44 50.14 30.61
CA ALA A 611 63.15 51.42 30.68
C ALA A 611 62.60 52.32 31.80
N PHE A 612 61.28 52.38 31.99
CA PHE A 612 60.67 53.15 33.06
C PHE A 612 61.03 52.62 34.46
N ILE A 613 61.07 51.29 34.63
CA ILE A 613 61.50 50.62 35.87
C ILE A 613 62.98 50.91 36.13
N LEU A 614 63.86 50.82 35.12
CA LEU A 614 65.28 51.17 35.24
C LEU A 614 65.49 52.64 35.63
N ILE A 615 64.71 53.55 35.05
CA ILE A 615 64.76 54.98 35.40
C ILE A 615 64.27 55.19 36.85
N CYS A 616 63.20 54.53 37.28
CA CYS A 616 62.69 54.59 38.67
C CYS A 616 63.69 54.02 39.69
N LEU A 617 64.35 52.91 39.37
CA LEU A 617 65.39 52.31 40.23
C LEU A 617 66.64 53.19 40.36
N CYS A 618 66.95 54.01 39.35
CA CYS A 618 68.09 54.93 39.36
C CYS A 618 67.81 56.29 40.01
N SER A 619 66.56 56.76 39.97
CA SER A 619 66.18 58.11 40.44
C SER A 619 65.66 58.14 41.89
N ILE A 620 65.32 56.98 42.48
CA ILE A 620 64.92 56.87 43.89
C ILE A 620 66.12 56.44 44.75
N PRO A 621 66.66 57.30 45.64
CA PRO A 621 67.89 57.03 46.39
C PRO A 621 67.83 55.77 47.28
N SER A 622 66.67 55.48 47.86
CA SER A 622 66.46 54.33 48.76
C SER A 622 66.46 52.98 48.04
N LEU A 623 66.03 52.93 46.77
CA LEU A 623 66.09 51.74 45.93
C LEU A 623 67.49 51.53 45.34
N ARG A 624 68.19 52.62 45.00
CA ARG A 624 69.59 52.59 44.53
C ARG A 624 70.53 51.96 45.57
N GLU A 625 70.36 52.27 46.85
CA GLU A 625 71.17 51.69 47.93
C GLU A 625 70.85 50.21 48.19
N ARG A 626 69.59 49.78 48.00
CA ARG A 626 69.22 48.35 48.07
C ARG A 626 69.74 47.54 46.88
N LEU A 627 69.75 48.11 45.68
CA LEU A 627 70.32 47.47 44.49
C LEU A 627 71.84 47.29 44.60
N LYS A 628 72.54 48.28 45.19
CA LYS A 628 73.97 48.17 45.51
C LYS A 628 74.24 47.08 46.55
N CYS A 629 73.41 46.95 47.58
CA CYS A 629 73.54 45.87 48.56
C CYS A 629 73.26 44.47 47.97
N PHE A 630 72.39 44.37 46.96
CA PHE A 630 72.07 43.11 46.29
C PHE A 630 73.17 42.67 45.30
N LEU A 631 73.86 43.64 44.66
CA LEU A 631 74.94 43.37 43.71
C LEU A 631 76.33 43.29 44.37
N TYR A 632 76.54 43.93 45.53
CA TYR A 632 77.80 43.94 46.28
C TYR A 632 77.54 43.65 47.77
N SER A 633 77.55 42.37 48.14
CA SER A 633 77.36 41.83 49.50
C SER A 633 78.01 42.67 50.61
N CYS A 634 77.19 43.23 51.50
CA CYS A 634 77.64 43.94 52.70
C CYS A 634 77.88 42.98 53.87
N ASN A 635 79.15 42.72 54.20
CA ASN A 635 79.56 41.95 55.39
C ASN A 635 79.61 42.83 56.65
N LYS A 636 78.81 42.51 57.68
CA LYS A 636 79.07 42.89 59.07
C LYS A 636 79.19 41.63 59.95
N LYS A 637 80.29 41.55 60.70
CA LYS A 637 80.70 40.49 61.63
C LYS A 637 79.64 40.18 62.70
N VAL A 638 79.43 38.89 62.95
CA VAL A 638 78.70 38.31 64.10
C VAL A 638 79.67 38.21 65.30
N PRO A 639 79.31 38.65 66.52
CA PRO A 639 80.11 38.39 67.73
C PRO A 639 79.81 37.03 68.38
N ASP A 640 80.83 36.54 69.08
CA ASP A 640 81.03 35.29 69.81
C ASP A 640 79.95 34.93 70.87
N PRO A 641 79.48 33.66 70.95
CA PRO A 641 78.45 33.19 71.90
C PRO A 641 78.91 32.97 73.37
N ALA A 642 80.11 33.35 73.79
CA ALA A 642 80.61 33.04 75.14
C ALA A 642 80.16 33.99 76.29
N ASN A 643 79.35 35.02 76.06
CA ASN A 643 78.93 35.93 77.14
C ASN A 643 77.55 36.57 76.90
N CYS A 644 76.48 36.01 77.47
CA CYS A 644 75.62 36.72 78.45
C CYS A 644 74.33 35.95 78.80
N HIS A 645 73.96 36.07 80.06
CA HIS A 645 72.96 35.29 80.78
C HIS A 645 71.54 35.83 80.59
N TRP A 646 70.65 35.04 79.98
CA TRP A 646 69.19 35.18 80.17
C TRP A 646 68.42 33.85 80.08
N ALA A 647 69.11 32.73 80.30
CA ALA A 647 68.41 31.53 80.75
C ALA A 647 67.63 31.87 82.03
N SER A 648 66.45 31.27 82.20
CA SER A 648 65.69 31.13 83.46
C SER A 648 64.37 31.90 83.65
N ALA A 649 63.65 32.26 82.58
CA ALA A 649 62.20 32.46 82.70
C ALA A 649 61.48 31.99 81.43
N LEU A 650 60.46 31.15 81.58
CA LEU A 650 59.59 30.57 80.56
C LEU A 650 59.98 29.18 80.02
N THR A 651 60.36 28.29 80.94
CA THR A 651 59.85 26.91 80.93
C THR A 651 58.45 26.90 81.55
N LYS A 652 57.43 26.68 80.71
CA LYS A 652 56.02 26.28 80.95
C LYS A 652 55.23 26.94 79.80
N ASP A 653 54.64 26.26 78.83
CA ASP A 653 53.91 25.01 78.96
C ASP A 653 53.87 24.20 77.64
N LYS A 654 53.60 22.91 77.83
CA LYS A 654 53.46 21.79 76.89
C LYS A 654 52.36 22.05 75.82
N SER A 655 52.64 21.84 74.52
CA SER A 655 52.35 20.64 73.69
C SER A 655 50.92 20.57 73.08
N PRO A 656 50.60 19.68 72.09
CA PRO A 656 51.09 19.69 70.70
C PRO A 656 50.00 19.31 69.64
N ALA A 657 50.39 19.34 68.36
CA ALA A 657 49.94 18.45 67.25
C ALA A 657 48.47 18.64 66.72
N GLN A 658 48.05 18.25 65.50
CA GLN A 658 48.53 17.44 64.36
C GLN A 658 47.92 18.04 63.06
N ILE A 659 48.60 18.07 61.91
CA ILE A 659 48.65 17.06 60.83
C ILE A 659 47.32 16.31 60.60
N ASN A 660 46.72 16.46 59.40
CA ASN A 660 46.35 15.33 58.54
C ASN A 660 45.88 15.78 57.15
N ARG A 661 46.61 15.26 56.15
CA ARG A 661 46.17 14.87 54.80
C ARG A 661 45.57 13.44 54.92
N PRO A 662 45.12 12.69 53.88
CA PRO A 662 45.00 12.99 52.44
C PRO A 662 43.79 12.30 51.72
N LEU A 663 43.89 12.24 50.37
CA LEU A 663 43.33 11.30 49.38
C LEU A 663 41.87 11.56 48.96
N LYS A 664 41.52 11.55 47.67
CA LYS A 664 42.02 10.77 46.53
C LYS A 664 41.82 11.53 45.22
#